data_AF-A0A8H6KJ68-F1
#
_entry.id   AF-A0A8H6KJ68-F1
#
_cell.length_a   1.000
_cell.length_b   1.000
_cell.length_c   1.000
_cell.angle_alpha   90.00
_cell.angle_beta   90.00
_cell.angle_gamma   90.00
#
_symmetry.space_group_name_H-M   'P 1'
#
loop_
_entity.id
_entity.type
_entity.pdbx_description
1 polymer ?
#
loop_
_entity_poly.entity_id
_entity_poly.type
_entity_poly.pdbx_seq_one_letter_code
_entity_poly.pdbx_strand_id
1 'polypeptide(L)'
;QGFGPTIITGAPASAAFFTIYESLKATFQNAKSAGQLSFVPFPVLHGLSSAAADLVSCAITNPAEVLKQNAQVHHGQSPLSGTTSPTLAAIKYFSKHPKKLWAGYTALAATHLPATTLTFSLYEMVKDAWLGKDGGNRAEAFHQIYITTVSGAVCGGLSATLFVPVDVVKTRMRLAAGNLANGTPEMSRKPPMGIVLGTAKPTSFRSSLAPLDMAKNIVRKEGIAALFRGTTLTFVGSAMGWLVSGLVNPIIPGFNPDPSIIRVGSDFFMATSTFEFFPGVPIYHSTDLVRWENIGHALNRPSQLNLRGTAPSGGIFAPTLRHHDGIFYLIDTVFDVISPPDNVTRVPRSFYVTTTDIFDENSWSDPTYVDQWGFDPDLFFDDDGKVYLTTTFSEFVENGNFANWITEIDIKTGDSLSNSRLLHTTTVPPELGYPLTEGSHLYKVNGTYYMVTADSGTEANHKANVYRSDSPEGPWAGNPHNPVLWNGEDMSLPVLATGHADLVEDVEGNWWAVFLATRPQNPRNSTGLPQLGRETFLCPVTWDDDGWPIFNNNEPIAEYSPGVLYDLERQQVWRDDFDGGLVDKSYYYLRTPYKDFKDFETSPGKLRIRGNVYTLNDRETPAALLRKQVDVNTTFSTEVSSFSPENWRQEAGASVYLSIHYHNEVAVAYSNATGSRAILVRTRTGADATINTTYVEDEEVAKGGPVKLFIEAKAEGYRLGYSTGCKAPRWLASVESRWLQSYVEGWQNFVGTHFAIYSSGTRLPTLNSAEFEYIQTELN
;
A
#
# COMPACT_ATOMS: atom_id res chain seq x y z
N GLN A 1 25.88 11.28 -4.77
CA GLN A 1 26.59 12.13 -3.78
C GLN A 1 25.90 13.49 -3.57
N GLY A 2 24.58 13.53 -3.33
CA GLY A 2 23.82 14.78 -3.10
C GLY A 2 22.79 14.71 -1.97
N PHE A 3 22.65 13.55 -1.32
CA PHE A 3 21.61 13.28 -0.32
C PHE A 3 21.91 13.94 1.04
N GLY A 4 23.15 13.80 1.54
CA GLY A 4 23.56 14.32 2.86
C GLY A 4 23.39 15.83 3.06
N PRO A 5 23.94 16.70 2.19
CA PRO A 5 23.77 18.16 2.34
C PRO A 5 22.31 18.60 2.21
N THR A 6 21.51 17.92 1.39
CA THR A 6 20.09 18.24 1.16
C THR A 6 19.23 17.93 2.39
N ILE A 7 19.50 16.81 3.09
CA ILE A 7 18.80 16.48 4.35
C ILE A 7 19.20 17.42 5.48
N ILE A 8 20.49 17.71 5.62
CA ILE A 8 21.02 18.56 6.71
C ILE A 8 20.47 20.00 6.63
N THR A 9 20.23 20.52 5.41
CA THR A 9 19.62 21.86 5.25
C THR A 9 18.11 21.84 5.02
N GLY A 10 17.53 20.71 4.62
CA GLY A 10 16.11 20.61 4.27
C GLY A 10 15.19 20.79 5.48
N ALA A 11 15.41 20.03 6.56
CA ALA A 11 14.56 20.12 7.75
C ALA A 11 14.60 21.51 8.43
N PRO A 12 15.77 22.15 8.63
CA PRO A 12 15.82 23.52 9.16
C PRO A 12 15.17 24.57 8.24
N ALA A 13 15.26 24.38 6.92
CA ALA A 13 14.67 25.30 5.95
C ALA A 13 13.13 25.21 5.94
N SER A 14 12.58 24.00 5.98
CA SER A 14 11.13 23.78 6.11
C SER A 14 10.58 24.30 7.43
N ALA A 15 11.29 24.07 8.55
CA ALA A 15 10.89 24.62 9.85
C ALA A 15 10.89 26.16 9.85
N ALA A 16 11.92 26.80 9.29
CA ALA A 16 11.97 28.25 9.14
C ALA A 16 10.87 28.78 8.22
N PHE A 17 10.56 28.06 7.13
CA PHE A 17 9.48 28.40 6.21
C PHE A 17 8.14 28.45 6.94
N PHE A 18 7.70 27.35 7.55
CA PHE A 18 6.37 27.29 8.19
C PHE A 18 6.25 28.25 9.37
N THR A 19 7.31 28.42 10.16
CA THR A 19 7.31 29.36 11.30
C THR A 19 7.11 30.80 10.84
N ILE A 20 7.84 31.23 9.80
CA ILE A 20 7.78 32.60 9.28
C ILE A 20 6.47 32.83 8.51
N TYR A 21 6.02 31.83 7.75
CA TYR A 21 4.76 31.88 7.02
C TYR A 21 3.58 32.10 7.96
N GLU A 22 3.43 31.26 8.99
CA GLU A 22 2.30 31.37 9.93
C GLU A 22 2.40 32.65 10.79
N SER A 23 3.61 33.06 11.19
CA SER A 23 3.79 34.31 11.93
C SER A 23 3.39 35.55 11.12
N LEU A 24 3.78 35.62 9.84
CA LEU A 24 3.44 36.74 8.96
C LEU A 24 1.97 36.72 8.55
N LYS A 25 1.43 35.54 8.27
CA LYS A 25 0.00 35.34 7.99
C LYS A 25 -0.85 35.84 9.14
N ALA A 26 -0.56 35.44 10.39
CA ALA A 26 -1.25 35.91 11.57
C ALA A 26 -1.11 37.44 11.76
N THR A 27 0.08 37.99 11.51
CA THR A 27 0.33 39.44 11.61
C THR A 27 -0.49 40.23 10.59
N PHE A 28 -0.55 39.78 9.33
CA PHE A 28 -1.34 40.44 8.29
C PHE A 28 -2.84 40.29 8.50
N GLN A 29 -3.29 39.15 9.01
CA GLN A 29 -4.68 38.96 9.40
C GLN A 29 -5.07 39.93 10.51
N ASN A 30 -4.24 40.09 11.55
CA ASN A 30 -4.46 41.05 12.62
C ASN A 30 -4.44 42.51 12.14
N ALA A 31 -3.50 42.88 11.26
CA ALA A 31 -3.42 44.23 10.69
C ALA A 31 -4.61 44.55 9.77
N LYS A 32 -5.16 43.53 9.08
CA LYS A 32 -6.37 43.66 8.27
C LYS A 32 -7.61 43.83 9.16
N SER A 33 -7.72 43.04 10.23
CA SER A 33 -8.79 43.16 11.23
C SER A 33 -8.75 44.51 11.97
N ALA A 34 -7.56 45.12 12.12
CA ALA A 34 -7.36 46.46 12.66
C ALA A 34 -7.58 47.60 11.64
N GLY A 35 -8.02 47.28 10.41
CA GLY A 35 -8.38 48.26 9.38
C GLY A 35 -7.20 48.83 8.57
N GLN A 36 -5.96 48.45 8.86
CA GLN A 36 -4.75 49.02 8.23
C GLN A 36 -4.44 48.41 6.84
N LEU A 37 -4.99 47.23 6.52
CA LEU A 37 -4.81 46.51 5.25
C LEU A 37 -6.14 46.04 4.64
N SER A 38 -7.24 46.74 4.93
CA SER A 38 -8.60 46.38 4.50
C SER A 38 -8.72 46.25 2.96
N PHE A 39 -7.97 47.04 2.20
CA PHE A 39 -7.95 47.07 0.74
C PHE A 39 -7.13 45.96 0.06
N VAL A 40 -6.32 45.18 0.79
CA VAL A 40 -5.46 44.11 0.20
C VAL A 40 -6.14 42.74 0.32
N PRO A 41 -6.40 42.00 -0.77
CA PRO A 41 -7.05 40.68 -0.70
C PRO A 41 -6.25 39.63 0.10
N PHE A 42 -6.93 38.71 0.79
CA PHE A 42 -6.29 37.64 1.58
C PHE A 42 -5.30 36.78 0.78
N PRO A 43 -5.56 36.39 -0.49
CA PRO A 43 -4.60 35.65 -1.30
C PRO A 43 -3.27 36.39 -1.51
N VAL A 44 -3.32 37.73 -1.61
CA VAL A 44 -2.12 38.57 -1.76
C VAL A 44 -1.32 38.58 -0.45
N LEU A 45 -1.99 38.64 0.69
CA LEU A 45 -1.33 38.60 2.01
C LEU A 45 -0.70 37.22 2.30
N HIS A 46 -1.38 36.14 1.93
CA HIS A 46 -0.83 34.78 2.04
C HIS A 46 0.33 34.57 1.07
N GLY A 47 0.22 35.09 -0.17
CA GLY A 47 1.31 35.09 -1.15
C GLY A 47 2.54 35.87 -0.67
N LEU A 48 2.36 37.03 -0.04
CA LEU A 48 3.45 37.82 0.55
C LEU A 48 4.09 37.10 1.74
N SER A 49 3.29 36.45 2.59
CA SER A 49 3.78 35.66 3.73
C SER A 49 4.60 34.46 3.28
N SER A 50 4.09 33.72 2.27
CA SER A 50 4.76 32.56 1.68
C SER A 50 6.06 32.97 1.01
N ALA A 51 6.06 34.06 0.24
CA ALA A 51 7.26 34.54 -0.43
C ALA A 51 8.34 35.04 0.55
N ALA A 52 7.94 35.69 1.65
CA ALA A 52 8.88 36.10 2.70
C ALA A 52 9.48 34.89 3.45
N ALA A 53 8.65 33.88 3.74
CA ALA A 53 9.10 32.62 4.33
C ALA A 53 10.05 31.85 3.39
N ASP A 54 9.74 31.83 2.10
CA ASP A 54 10.52 31.14 1.08
C ASP A 54 11.89 31.78 0.88
N LEU A 55 12.01 33.12 0.97
CA LEU A 55 13.30 33.82 0.92
C LEU A 55 14.25 33.39 2.04
N VAL A 56 13.71 33.12 3.24
CA VAL A 56 14.51 32.68 4.39
C VAL A 56 14.84 31.19 4.28
N SER A 57 13.90 30.36 3.84
CA SER A 57 14.14 28.96 3.50
C SER A 57 15.24 28.81 2.44
N CYS A 58 15.15 29.61 1.38
CA CYS A 58 16.16 29.70 0.32
C CYS A 58 17.52 30.18 0.85
N ALA A 59 17.56 31.06 1.86
CA ALA A 59 18.82 31.51 2.46
C ALA A 59 19.53 30.37 3.21
N ILE A 60 18.77 29.50 3.84
CA ILE A 60 19.27 28.32 4.58
C ILE A 60 19.81 27.26 3.61
N THR A 61 19.11 27.05 2.48
CA THR A 61 19.47 26.00 1.50
C THR A 61 20.53 26.42 0.47
N ASN A 62 20.66 27.72 0.16
CA ASN A 62 21.57 28.20 -0.89
C ASN A 62 23.05 27.79 -0.69
N PRO A 63 23.65 27.85 0.52
CA PRO A 63 25.02 27.39 0.73
C PRO A 63 25.24 25.91 0.39
N ALA A 64 24.29 25.04 0.73
CA ALA A 64 24.37 23.60 0.44
C ALA A 64 24.26 23.32 -1.06
N GLU A 65 23.38 24.04 -1.76
CA GLU A 65 23.25 23.94 -3.21
C GLU A 65 24.50 24.44 -3.95
N VAL A 66 25.16 25.51 -3.48
CA VAL A 66 26.45 25.96 -4.03
C VAL A 66 27.52 24.88 -3.87
N LEU A 67 27.60 24.24 -2.71
CA LEU A 67 28.55 23.15 -2.45
C LEU A 67 28.29 21.93 -3.36
N LYS A 68 27.02 21.52 -3.47
CA LYS A 68 26.58 20.39 -4.29
C LYS A 68 26.89 20.59 -5.77
N GLN A 69 26.51 21.74 -6.33
CA GLN A 69 26.72 22.05 -7.75
C GLN A 69 28.21 22.13 -8.11
N ASN A 70 29.05 22.71 -7.25
CA ASN A 70 30.49 22.80 -7.50
C ASN A 70 31.20 21.44 -7.32
N ALA A 71 30.75 20.59 -6.39
CA ALA A 71 31.27 19.23 -6.25
C ALA A 71 30.93 18.34 -7.47
N GLN A 72 29.77 18.54 -8.09
CA GLN A 72 29.33 17.79 -9.27
C GLN A 72 30.10 18.16 -10.55
N VAL A 73 30.50 19.42 -10.71
CA VAL A 73 31.27 19.86 -11.89
C VAL A 73 32.72 19.37 -11.87
N HIS A 74 33.30 19.12 -10.68
CA HIS A 74 34.66 18.57 -10.56
C HIS A 74 34.83 17.14 -11.10
N HIS A 75 33.75 16.39 -11.30
CA HIS A 75 33.79 15.04 -11.89
C HIS A 75 34.09 15.02 -13.41
N GLY A 76 34.05 16.17 -14.09
CA GLY A 76 34.23 16.26 -15.55
C GLY A 76 35.68 16.41 -16.06
N GLN A 77 36.69 16.45 -15.18
CA GLN A 77 38.12 16.50 -15.55
C GLN A 77 38.83 15.24 -15.02
N SER A 78 39.50 14.49 -15.91
CA SER A 78 40.12 13.19 -15.61
C SER A 78 41.03 13.19 -14.38
N PRO A 79 41.00 12.15 -13.52
CA PRO A 79 41.82 12.08 -12.33
C PRO A 79 43.22 11.53 -12.66
N LEU A 80 44.20 12.43 -12.80
CA LEU A 80 45.59 12.10 -12.49
C LEU A 80 45.91 12.74 -11.13
N SER A 81 46.08 11.87 -10.13
CA SER A 81 46.49 12.08 -8.73
C SER A 81 45.40 12.19 -7.63
N GLY A 82 45.45 11.25 -6.68
CA GLY A 82 45.29 11.49 -5.23
C GLY A 82 43.90 11.72 -4.60
N THR A 83 43.23 10.62 -4.23
CA THR A 83 42.44 10.39 -2.99
C THR A 83 41.87 11.58 -2.19
N THR A 84 41.08 12.47 -2.80
CA THR A 84 40.19 13.38 -2.05
C THR A 84 38.80 13.44 -2.67
N SER A 85 37.76 13.22 -1.86
CA SER A 85 36.37 13.32 -2.32
C SER A 85 36.09 14.74 -2.85
N PRO A 86 35.49 14.89 -4.04
CA PRO A 86 35.16 16.19 -4.63
C PRO A 86 34.35 17.11 -3.70
N THR A 87 33.48 16.51 -2.88
CA THR A 87 32.70 17.21 -1.86
C THR A 87 33.58 17.79 -0.75
N LEU A 88 34.58 17.04 -0.27
CA LEU A 88 35.53 17.50 0.74
C LEU A 88 36.44 18.61 0.21
N ALA A 89 36.82 18.54 -1.08
CA ALA A 89 37.57 19.60 -1.75
C ALA A 89 36.74 20.90 -1.86
N ALA A 90 35.46 20.80 -2.25
CA ALA A 90 34.53 21.93 -2.28
C ALA A 90 34.35 22.56 -0.90
N ILE A 91 34.11 21.75 0.14
CA ILE A 91 33.97 22.21 1.53
C ILE A 91 35.24 22.95 2.00
N LYS A 92 36.43 22.40 1.73
CA LYS A 92 37.71 23.00 2.12
C LYS A 92 38.00 24.33 1.40
N TYR A 93 37.53 24.49 0.17
CA TYR A 93 37.68 25.75 -0.57
C TYR A 93 36.72 26.84 -0.07
N PHE A 94 35.44 26.49 0.14
CA PHE A 94 34.43 27.45 0.59
C PHE A 94 34.55 27.79 2.08
N SER A 95 35.14 26.93 2.91
CA SER A 95 35.51 27.29 4.29
C SER A 95 36.52 28.43 4.35
N LYS A 96 37.39 28.57 3.32
CA LYS A 96 38.31 29.71 3.16
C LYS A 96 37.66 30.93 2.47
N HIS A 97 36.51 30.75 1.83
CA HIS A 97 35.80 31.80 1.09
C HIS A 97 34.28 31.81 1.39
N PRO A 98 33.86 31.98 2.66
CA PRO A 98 32.48 31.77 3.08
C PRO A 98 31.49 32.70 2.39
N LYS A 99 31.90 33.92 2.02
CA LYS A 99 31.05 34.88 1.29
C LYS A 99 30.61 34.36 -0.10
N LYS A 100 31.36 33.42 -0.70
CA LYS A 100 31.02 32.85 -2.02
C LYS A 100 29.91 31.78 -1.95
N LEU A 101 29.58 31.26 -0.77
CA LEU A 101 28.43 30.37 -0.57
C LEU A 101 27.08 31.05 -0.82
N TRP A 102 27.07 32.38 -0.89
CA TRP A 102 25.90 33.21 -1.19
C TRP A 102 25.79 33.56 -2.68
N ALA A 103 26.68 33.03 -3.53
CA ALA A 103 26.62 33.24 -4.97
C ALA A 103 25.27 32.74 -5.53
N GLY A 104 24.61 33.56 -6.35
CA GLY A 104 23.30 33.25 -6.93
C GLY A 104 22.10 33.52 -6.01
N TYR A 105 22.30 33.81 -4.72
CA TYR A 105 21.19 34.09 -3.79
C TYR A 105 20.39 35.34 -4.18
N THR A 106 21.05 36.40 -4.64
CA THR A 106 20.36 37.63 -5.09
C THR A 106 19.54 37.41 -6.37
N ALA A 107 19.99 36.52 -7.26
CA ALA A 107 19.23 36.13 -8.45
C ALA A 107 18.04 35.24 -8.09
N LEU A 108 18.21 34.35 -7.09
CA LEU A 108 17.16 33.52 -6.51
C LEU A 108 16.07 34.36 -5.81
N ALA A 109 16.47 35.34 -5.01
CA ALA A 109 15.54 36.24 -4.34
C ALA A 109 14.74 37.11 -5.31
N ALA A 110 15.34 37.49 -6.45
CA ALA A 110 14.70 38.31 -7.47
C ALA A 110 13.65 37.58 -8.32
N THR A 111 13.57 36.23 -8.26
CA THR A 111 12.63 35.44 -9.07
C THR A 111 11.43 34.94 -8.29
N HIS A 112 11.60 34.49 -7.04
CA HIS A 112 10.55 33.79 -6.30
C HIS A 112 9.33 34.67 -5.99
N LEU A 113 9.54 35.94 -5.61
CA LEU A 113 8.45 36.88 -5.32
C LEU A 113 7.57 37.15 -6.57
N PRO A 114 8.13 37.61 -7.71
CA PRO A 114 7.34 37.83 -8.92
C PRO A 114 6.73 36.56 -9.51
N ALA A 115 7.42 35.41 -9.42
CA ALA A 115 6.94 34.14 -9.97
C ALA A 115 5.70 33.62 -9.24
N THR A 116 5.73 33.62 -7.91
CA THR A 116 4.59 33.16 -7.11
C THR A 116 3.38 34.08 -7.30
N THR A 117 3.57 35.40 -7.28
CA THR A 117 2.49 36.36 -7.54
C THR A 117 1.89 36.20 -8.94
N LEU A 118 2.73 35.97 -9.96
CA LEU A 118 2.29 35.76 -11.34
C LEU A 118 1.51 34.45 -11.51
N THR A 119 1.98 33.35 -10.90
CA THR A 119 1.30 32.04 -10.96
C THR A 119 -0.11 32.13 -10.41
N PHE A 120 -0.28 32.71 -9.21
CA PHE A 120 -1.61 32.84 -8.59
C PHE A 120 -2.52 33.82 -9.33
N SER A 121 -1.97 34.92 -9.86
CA SER A 121 -2.76 35.89 -10.63
C SER A 121 -3.27 35.32 -11.97
N LEU A 122 -2.42 34.53 -12.65
CA LEU A 122 -2.81 33.84 -13.88
C LEU A 122 -3.79 32.70 -13.59
N TYR A 123 -3.57 31.93 -12.53
CA TYR A 123 -4.45 30.86 -12.09
C TYR A 123 -5.88 31.36 -11.84
N GLU A 124 -6.06 32.43 -11.06
CA GLU A 124 -7.39 32.99 -10.78
C GLU A 124 -8.06 33.53 -12.04
N MET A 125 -7.31 34.18 -12.93
CA MET A 125 -7.83 34.71 -14.19
C MET A 125 -8.29 33.61 -15.16
N VAL A 126 -7.53 32.52 -15.26
CA VAL A 126 -7.88 31.36 -16.12
C VAL A 126 -9.06 30.60 -15.54
N LYS A 127 -9.07 30.38 -14.22
CA LYS A 127 -10.17 29.74 -13.51
C LYS A 127 -11.49 30.50 -13.70
N ASP A 128 -11.49 31.82 -13.52
CA ASP A 128 -12.67 32.68 -13.74
C ASP A 128 -13.13 32.69 -15.20
N ALA A 129 -12.19 32.64 -16.16
CA ALA A 129 -12.51 32.62 -17.58
C ALA A 129 -13.10 31.28 -18.06
N TRP A 130 -12.72 30.17 -17.42
CA TRP A 130 -13.13 28.81 -17.81
C TRP A 130 -14.40 28.35 -17.09
N LEU A 131 -14.65 28.83 -15.85
CA LEU A 131 -15.86 28.49 -15.10
C LEU A 131 -17.07 29.39 -15.44
N GLY A 132 -16.86 30.55 -16.08
CA GLY A 132 -17.95 31.48 -16.43
C GLY A 132 -18.59 32.16 -15.21
N LYS A 133 -19.39 33.21 -15.42
CA LYS A 133 -20.01 34.00 -14.34
C LYS A 133 -21.29 33.41 -13.73
N ASP A 134 -21.83 32.34 -14.31
CA ASP A 134 -23.03 31.64 -13.83
C ASP A 134 -22.76 30.13 -13.87
N GLY A 135 -22.34 29.54 -12.75
CA GLY A 135 -22.00 28.12 -12.64
C GLY A 135 -22.57 27.51 -11.37
N GLY A 136 -23.89 27.44 -11.27
CA GLY A 136 -24.60 26.70 -10.23
C GLY A 136 -25.25 25.44 -10.81
N ASN A 137 -24.70 24.27 -10.52
CA ASN A 137 -25.42 23.05 -10.06
C ASN A 137 -24.54 21.78 -10.14
N ARG A 138 -24.53 21.04 -9.02
CA ARG A 138 -24.47 19.57 -8.76
C ARG A 138 -23.92 18.54 -9.78
N ALA A 139 -23.21 18.89 -10.85
CA ALA A 139 -22.56 17.93 -11.77
C ALA A 139 -21.07 18.22 -12.06
N GLU A 140 -20.45 19.17 -11.35
CA GLU A 140 -19.16 19.73 -11.78
C GLU A 140 -18.03 19.70 -10.75
N ALA A 141 -18.10 18.90 -9.67
CA ALA A 141 -16.94 18.82 -8.75
C ALA A 141 -15.68 18.32 -9.49
N PHE A 142 -15.79 17.25 -10.27
CA PHE A 142 -14.69 16.74 -11.10
C PHE A 142 -14.32 17.68 -12.25
N HIS A 143 -15.28 18.39 -12.85
CA HIS A 143 -14.99 19.38 -13.89
C HIS A 143 -14.24 20.59 -13.32
N GLN A 144 -14.63 21.03 -12.12
CA GLN A 144 -14.00 22.12 -11.39
C GLN A 144 -12.61 21.73 -10.87
N ILE A 145 -12.43 20.49 -10.40
CA ILE A 145 -11.11 19.93 -10.05
C ILE A 145 -10.24 19.81 -11.30
N TYR A 146 -10.78 19.33 -12.43
CA TYR A 146 -10.07 19.22 -13.70
C TYR A 146 -9.63 20.60 -14.21
N ILE A 147 -10.54 21.57 -14.26
CA ILE A 147 -10.23 22.96 -14.66
C ILE A 147 -9.20 23.55 -13.70
N THR A 148 -9.35 23.35 -12.39
CA THR A 148 -8.40 23.83 -11.38
C THR A 148 -7.02 23.23 -11.57
N THR A 149 -6.94 21.93 -11.83
CA THR A 149 -5.69 21.18 -12.02
C THR A 149 -4.99 21.58 -13.31
N VAL A 150 -5.71 21.59 -14.43
CA VAL A 150 -5.17 21.98 -15.74
C VAL A 150 -4.75 23.44 -15.73
N SER A 151 -5.54 24.32 -15.12
CA SER A 151 -5.19 25.74 -14.96
C SER A 151 -3.95 25.91 -14.09
N GLY A 152 -3.83 25.16 -12.99
CA GLY A 152 -2.65 25.14 -12.13
C GLY A 152 -1.40 24.65 -12.85
N ALA A 153 -1.49 23.54 -13.57
CA ALA A 153 -0.40 22.96 -14.35
C ALA A 153 0.10 23.89 -15.46
N VAL A 154 -0.83 24.49 -16.23
CA VAL A 154 -0.51 25.40 -17.33
C VAL A 154 0.05 26.72 -16.79
N CYS A 155 -0.58 27.33 -15.78
CA CYS A 155 -0.11 28.59 -15.21
C CYS A 155 1.22 28.43 -14.46
N GLY A 156 1.38 27.33 -13.73
CA GLY A 156 2.64 26.96 -13.07
C GLY A 156 3.77 26.74 -14.06
N GLY A 157 3.52 26.00 -15.15
CA GLY A 157 4.48 25.80 -16.24
C GLY A 157 4.85 27.09 -16.97
N LEU A 158 3.86 27.95 -17.28
CA LEU A 158 4.07 29.24 -17.96
C LEU A 158 4.85 30.23 -17.08
N SER A 159 4.50 30.33 -15.80
CA SER A 159 5.22 31.19 -14.85
C SER A 159 6.66 30.70 -14.68
N ALA A 160 6.88 29.41 -14.46
CA ALA A 160 8.22 28.83 -14.36
C ALA A 160 9.07 29.09 -15.62
N THR A 161 8.46 29.00 -16.81
CA THR A 161 9.09 29.28 -18.10
C THR A 161 9.60 30.73 -18.21
N LEU A 162 8.84 31.71 -17.70
CA LEU A 162 9.21 33.13 -17.75
C LEU A 162 10.51 33.42 -16.98
N PHE A 163 10.78 32.66 -15.92
CA PHE A 163 11.94 32.87 -15.04
C PHE A 163 13.16 31.99 -15.38
N VAL A 164 13.07 31.11 -16.39
CA VAL A 164 14.20 30.29 -16.89
C VAL A 164 15.47 31.11 -17.18
N PRO A 165 15.41 32.31 -17.81
CA PRO A 165 16.58 33.18 -17.98
C PRO A 165 17.32 33.49 -16.69
N VAL A 166 16.58 33.69 -15.60
CA VAL A 166 17.15 34.04 -14.31
C VAL A 166 17.70 32.80 -13.60
N ASP A 167 17.06 31.63 -13.75
CA ASP A 167 17.59 30.37 -13.24
C ASP A 167 18.88 29.92 -13.95
N VAL A 168 18.99 30.16 -15.26
CA VAL A 168 20.23 29.96 -16.01
C VAL A 168 21.33 30.88 -15.49
N VAL A 169 21.03 32.17 -15.27
CA VAL A 169 21.99 33.14 -14.71
C VAL A 169 22.41 32.73 -13.29
N LYS A 170 21.46 32.38 -12.43
CA LYS A 170 21.68 31.89 -11.05
C LYS A 170 22.60 30.67 -11.04
N THR A 171 22.34 29.67 -11.88
CA THR A 171 23.15 28.45 -11.98
C THR A 171 24.57 28.77 -12.47
N ARG A 172 24.71 29.62 -13.49
CA ARG A 172 26.04 30.05 -13.98
C ARG A 172 26.83 30.86 -12.96
N MET A 173 26.16 31.68 -12.13
CA MET A 173 26.79 32.38 -11.02
C MET A 173 27.32 31.42 -9.94
N ARG A 174 26.53 30.40 -9.59
CA ARG A 174 26.92 29.39 -8.59
C ARG A 174 28.12 28.56 -9.05
N LEU A 175 28.21 28.25 -10.34
CA LEU A 175 29.35 27.54 -10.94
C LEU A 175 30.59 28.45 -11.12
N ALA A 176 30.41 29.72 -11.47
CA ALA A 176 31.51 30.68 -11.60
C ALA A 176 32.23 30.96 -10.27
N ALA A 177 31.53 30.80 -9.13
CA ALA A 177 32.11 30.94 -7.80
C ALA A 177 33.22 29.91 -7.50
N GLY A 178 33.13 28.70 -8.07
CA GLY A 178 34.16 27.66 -7.99
C GLY A 178 35.30 27.83 -9.00
N ASN A 179 35.00 28.21 -10.24
CA ASN A 179 36.02 28.33 -11.31
C ASN A 179 37.09 29.41 -11.08
N LEU A 180 36.82 30.43 -10.25
CA LEU A 180 37.82 31.43 -9.84
C LEU A 180 38.98 30.86 -9.00
N ALA A 181 38.93 29.58 -8.62
CA ALA A 181 39.98 28.87 -7.88
C ALA A 181 41.12 28.34 -8.76
N ASN A 182 40.86 28.05 -10.04
CA ASN A 182 41.87 27.54 -10.96
C ASN A 182 42.21 28.69 -11.92
N GLY A 183 43.37 29.32 -11.75
CA GLY A 183 43.83 30.45 -12.56
C GLY A 183 44.15 30.11 -14.03
N THR A 184 43.24 29.47 -14.75
CA THR A 184 43.40 29.14 -16.16
C THR A 184 42.73 30.21 -17.05
N PRO A 185 43.49 30.91 -17.92
CA PRO A 185 42.89 31.77 -18.94
C PRO A 185 42.11 30.91 -19.95
N GLU A 186 41.04 31.49 -20.50
CA GLU A 186 40.14 30.86 -21.48
C GLU A 186 40.92 30.12 -22.58
N MET A 187 40.76 28.80 -22.62
CA MET A 187 41.21 27.99 -23.76
C MET A 187 40.20 28.16 -24.89
N SER A 188 40.59 28.90 -25.92
CA SER A 188 39.79 29.12 -27.12
C SER A 188 39.42 27.79 -27.78
N ARG A 189 38.13 27.43 -27.81
CA ARG A 189 37.64 26.45 -28.80
C ARG A 189 37.56 27.18 -30.14
N LYS A 190 38.50 26.88 -31.04
CA LYS A 190 38.41 27.28 -32.46
C LYS A 190 37.18 26.62 -33.10
N PRO A 191 36.42 27.32 -33.96
CA PRO A 191 35.47 26.67 -34.86
C PRO A 191 36.24 25.98 -36.01
N PRO A 192 35.62 25.05 -36.76
CA PRO A 192 36.27 24.40 -37.89
C PRO A 192 36.54 25.42 -39.03
N MET A 193 37.56 25.15 -39.82
CA MET A 193 38.17 26.02 -40.84
C MET A 193 37.19 26.83 -41.71
N GLY A 194 37.46 28.14 -41.82
CA GLY A 194 36.92 29.03 -42.85
C GLY A 194 37.24 30.52 -42.63
N ILE A 195 38.31 31.00 -43.28
CA ILE A 195 38.67 32.41 -43.60
C ILE A 195 39.21 33.31 -42.47
N VAL A 196 40.37 33.91 -42.77
CA VAL A 196 41.20 34.83 -41.97
C VAL A 196 40.72 36.27 -42.13
N LEU A 197 40.64 37.05 -41.04
CA LEU A 197 41.29 38.38 -40.84
C LEU A 197 40.71 39.12 -39.62
N GLY A 198 41.58 39.71 -38.80
CA GLY A 198 41.21 40.78 -37.86
C GLY A 198 41.72 40.61 -36.43
N THR A 199 42.89 41.18 -36.14
CA THR A 199 43.46 41.30 -34.79
C THR A 199 42.63 42.23 -33.89
N ALA A 200 42.15 41.74 -32.75
CA ALA A 200 41.64 42.57 -31.66
C ALA A 200 42.22 42.11 -30.31
N LYS A 201 42.78 43.09 -29.56
CA LYS A 201 43.48 42.93 -28.28
C LYS A 201 42.62 42.22 -27.21
N PRO A 202 43.20 41.39 -26.33
CA PRO A 202 42.48 40.88 -25.17
C PRO A 202 42.28 42.02 -24.16
N THR A 203 41.03 42.39 -23.90
CA THR A 203 40.67 43.21 -22.75
C THR A 203 40.43 42.26 -21.57
N SER A 204 41.26 42.36 -20.53
CA SER A 204 41.08 41.62 -19.28
C SER A 204 39.82 42.13 -18.57
N PHE A 205 38.71 41.39 -18.66
CA PHE A 205 37.51 41.70 -17.89
C PHE A 205 37.54 40.97 -16.55
N ARG A 206 37.51 41.73 -15.45
CA ARG A 206 37.20 41.21 -14.11
C ARG A 206 35.80 40.59 -14.14
N SER A 207 35.69 39.31 -13.79
CA SER A 207 34.39 38.64 -13.62
C SER A 207 33.66 39.21 -12.40
N SER A 208 32.78 40.18 -12.63
CA SER A 208 31.77 40.58 -11.65
C SER A 208 30.82 39.40 -11.41
N LEU A 209 30.56 39.08 -10.15
CA LEU A 209 29.53 38.11 -9.73
C LEU A 209 28.11 38.71 -9.79
N ALA A 210 27.93 39.89 -10.38
CA ALA A 210 26.61 40.51 -10.48
C ALA A 210 25.72 39.81 -11.53
N PRO A 211 24.42 39.60 -11.25
CA PRO A 211 23.51 38.88 -12.16
C PRO A 211 23.42 39.47 -13.57
N LEU A 212 23.37 40.80 -13.69
CA LEU A 212 23.28 41.50 -14.98
C LEU A 212 24.54 41.34 -15.83
N ASP A 213 25.71 41.32 -15.20
CA ASP A 213 26.98 41.11 -15.91
C ASP A 213 27.11 39.66 -16.37
N MET A 214 26.64 38.70 -15.56
CA MET A 214 26.57 37.30 -15.95
C MET A 214 25.61 37.08 -17.12
N ALA A 215 24.42 37.69 -17.10
CA ALA A 215 23.45 37.62 -18.19
C ALA A 215 24.03 38.20 -19.49
N LYS A 216 24.64 39.39 -19.45
CA LYS A 216 25.34 39.99 -20.60
C LYS A 216 26.44 39.09 -21.14
N ASN A 217 27.20 38.43 -20.27
CA ASN A 217 28.25 37.50 -20.66
C ASN A 217 27.70 36.24 -21.35
N ILE A 218 26.58 35.68 -20.86
CA ILE A 218 25.92 34.52 -21.50
C ILE A 218 25.43 34.91 -22.90
N VAL A 219 24.72 36.03 -23.03
CA VAL A 219 24.21 36.51 -24.32
C VAL A 219 25.35 36.78 -25.30
N ARG A 220 26.45 37.39 -24.84
CA ARG A 220 27.61 37.71 -25.68
C ARG A 220 28.39 36.48 -26.15
N LYS A 221 28.46 35.42 -25.33
CA LYS A 221 29.26 34.21 -25.64
C LYS A 221 28.46 33.10 -26.31
N GLU A 222 27.21 32.90 -25.90
CA GLU A 222 26.39 31.75 -26.29
C GLU A 222 25.11 32.16 -27.04
N GLY A 223 24.85 33.47 -27.19
CA GLY A 223 23.65 34.02 -27.81
C GLY A 223 22.45 34.08 -26.85
N ILE A 224 21.40 34.81 -27.25
CA ILE A 224 20.22 35.02 -26.40
C ILE A 224 19.46 33.73 -26.09
N ALA A 225 19.46 32.76 -27.03
CA ALA A 225 18.82 31.46 -26.85
C ALA A 225 19.39 30.65 -25.68
N ALA A 226 20.65 30.91 -25.27
CA ALA A 226 21.27 30.24 -24.15
C ALA A 226 20.61 30.56 -22.80
N LEU A 227 19.96 31.73 -22.67
CA LEU A 227 19.19 32.09 -21.47
C LEU A 227 17.93 31.24 -21.31
N PHE A 228 17.41 30.65 -22.38
CA PHE A 228 16.17 29.87 -22.37
C PHE A 228 16.43 28.35 -22.49
N ARG A 229 17.67 27.91 -22.28
CA ARG A 229 17.99 26.47 -22.28
C ARG A 229 17.37 25.79 -21.07
N GLY A 230 16.61 24.73 -21.33
CA GLY A 230 15.87 23.99 -20.30
C GLY A 230 14.41 24.39 -20.17
N THR A 231 13.94 25.43 -20.88
CA THR A 231 12.55 25.88 -20.82
C THR A 231 11.52 24.77 -21.02
N THR A 232 11.69 23.90 -22.02
CA THR A 232 10.77 22.78 -22.25
C THR A 232 10.77 21.78 -21.08
N LEU A 233 11.94 21.47 -20.52
CA LEU A 233 12.07 20.54 -19.39
C LEU A 233 11.51 21.15 -18.10
N THR A 234 11.72 22.45 -17.88
CA THR A 234 11.15 23.19 -16.75
C THR A 234 9.63 23.29 -16.87
N PHE A 235 9.11 23.60 -18.06
CA PHE A 235 7.66 23.61 -18.31
C PHE A 235 7.05 22.24 -18.04
N VAL A 236 7.60 21.17 -18.63
CA VAL A 236 7.08 19.81 -18.44
C VAL A 236 7.23 19.36 -16.99
N GLY A 237 8.38 19.57 -16.35
CA GLY A 237 8.58 19.18 -14.95
C GLY A 237 7.67 19.94 -13.97
N SER A 238 7.49 21.25 -14.16
CA SER A 238 6.57 22.05 -13.36
C SER A 238 5.10 21.71 -13.65
N ALA A 239 4.72 21.47 -14.90
CA ALA A 239 3.36 21.07 -15.26
C ALA A 239 3.03 19.65 -14.79
N MET A 240 4.00 18.72 -14.80
CA MET A 240 3.84 17.37 -14.28
C MET A 240 3.76 17.31 -12.75
N GLY A 241 4.39 18.25 -12.04
CA GLY A 241 4.21 18.39 -10.58
C GLY A 241 2.77 18.75 -10.16
N TRP A 242 1.94 19.15 -11.12
CA TRP A 242 0.50 19.39 -10.94
C TRP A 242 -0.38 18.27 -11.53
N LEU A 243 0.20 17.20 -12.09
CA LEU A 243 -0.59 16.02 -12.45
C LEU A 243 -1.10 15.35 -11.17
N VAL A 244 -2.41 15.15 -11.12
CA VAL A 244 -3.18 14.69 -9.96
C VAL A 244 -2.57 13.42 -9.35
N SER A 245 -2.13 13.51 -8.10
CA SER A 245 -1.91 12.35 -7.23
C SER A 245 -3.27 11.84 -6.76
N GLY A 246 -3.42 10.53 -6.61
CA GLY A 246 -4.69 9.92 -6.22
C GLY A 246 -4.49 8.54 -5.62
N LEU A 247 -5.44 8.13 -4.80
CA LEU A 247 -5.46 6.85 -4.12
C LEU A 247 -5.46 5.71 -5.14
N VAL A 248 -4.55 4.76 -4.97
CA VAL A 248 -4.56 3.49 -5.69
C VAL A 248 -5.06 2.40 -4.75
N ASN A 249 -6.26 1.93 -5.03
CA ASN A 249 -6.84 0.76 -4.40
C ASN A 249 -6.35 -0.54 -5.08
N PRO A 250 -6.36 -1.68 -4.36
CA PRO A 250 -6.64 -1.83 -2.93
C PRO A 250 -5.54 -1.23 -2.04
N ILE A 251 -5.92 -0.69 -0.87
CA ILE A 251 -4.97 -0.16 0.13
C ILE A 251 -4.20 -1.29 0.86
N ILE A 252 -4.79 -2.48 0.96
CA ILE A 252 -4.10 -3.69 1.42
C ILE A 252 -4.38 -4.82 0.40
N PRO A 253 -3.44 -5.06 -0.55
CA PRO A 253 -3.63 -6.01 -1.64
C PRO A 253 -3.48 -7.48 -1.20
N GLY A 254 -3.94 -8.39 -2.05
CA GLY A 254 -3.94 -9.83 -1.76
C GLY A 254 -5.02 -10.21 -0.74
N PHE A 255 -5.01 -11.47 -0.31
CA PHE A 255 -5.99 -12.05 0.62
C PHE A 255 -6.06 -11.30 1.96
N ASN A 256 -6.90 -10.26 2.02
CA ASN A 256 -7.14 -9.37 3.17
C ASN A 256 -8.62 -8.99 3.18
N PRO A 257 -9.51 -9.95 3.52
CA PRO A 257 -10.95 -9.73 3.52
C PRO A 257 -11.42 -9.15 4.86
N ASP A 258 -12.71 -8.79 4.87
CA ASP A 258 -13.46 -8.47 6.08
C ASP A 258 -12.73 -7.42 6.96
N PRO A 259 -12.38 -6.24 6.42
CA PRO A 259 -11.58 -5.25 7.13
C PRO A 259 -12.39 -4.57 8.22
N SER A 260 -11.90 -4.60 9.47
CA SER A 260 -12.41 -3.79 10.56
C SER A 260 -11.37 -2.75 10.99
N ILE A 261 -11.78 -1.48 11.08
CA ILE A 261 -10.89 -0.34 11.31
C ILE A 261 -11.28 0.45 12.56
N ILE A 262 -10.27 0.95 13.26
CA ILE A 262 -10.44 1.95 14.32
C ILE A 262 -9.41 3.06 14.19
N ARG A 263 -9.70 4.21 14.82
CA ARG A 263 -8.72 5.26 15.07
C ARG A 263 -8.52 5.45 16.57
N VAL A 264 -7.27 5.50 17.02
CA VAL A 264 -6.89 5.87 18.39
C VAL A 264 -5.92 7.04 18.32
N GLY A 265 -6.41 8.25 18.63
CA GLY A 265 -5.62 9.46 18.44
C GLY A 265 -5.36 9.73 16.96
N SER A 266 -4.10 9.74 16.55
CA SER A 266 -3.65 9.90 15.16
C SER A 266 -3.43 8.59 14.39
N ASP A 267 -3.56 7.47 15.09
CA ASP A 267 -3.18 6.16 14.59
C ASP A 267 -4.42 5.37 14.18
N PHE A 268 -4.34 4.73 13.02
CA PHE A 268 -5.35 3.84 12.49
C PHE A 268 -4.87 2.41 12.60
N PHE A 269 -5.77 1.52 13.01
CA PHE A 269 -5.50 0.09 13.10
C PHE A 269 -6.56 -0.68 12.34
N MET A 270 -6.14 -1.74 11.64
CA MET A 270 -7.05 -2.56 10.85
C MET A 270 -6.80 -4.05 11.08
N ALA A 271 -7.88 -4.81 11.24
CA ALA A 271 -7.88 -6.27 11.32
C ALA A 271 -8.54 -6.87 10.06
N THR A 272 -8.09 -8.05 9.64
CA THR A 272 -8.67 -8.80 8.50
C THR A 272 -8.75 -10.29 8.80
N SER A 273 -9.69 -11.00 8.18
CA SER A 273 -9.88 -12.45 8.39
C SER A 273 -8.72 -13.30 7.86
N THR A 274 -8.52 -14.49 8.44
CA THR A 274 -7.39 -15.38 8.10
C THR A 274 -7.74 -16.85 7.89
N PHE A 275 -8.98 -17.28 8.15
CA PHE A 275 -9.41 -18.67 7.94
C PHE A 275 -8.43 -19.70 8.54
N GLU A 276 -7.94 -20.65 7.74
CA GLU A 276 -7.10 -21.75 8.23
C GLU A 276 -5.63 -21.35 8.42
N PHE A 277 -5.29 -20.08 8.20
CA PHE A 277 -3.92 -19.59 8.28
C PHE A 277 -3.59 -19.11 9.70
N PHE A 278 -2.38 -19.45 10.16
CA PHE A 278 -1.86 -19.07 11.48
C PHE A 278 -0.52 -18.34 11.31
N PRO A 279 -0.14 -17.36 12.16
CA PRO A 279 -0.98 -16.71 13.17
C PRO A 279 -2.22 -16.05 12.53
N GLY A 280 -3.27 -15.93 13.33
CA GLY A 280 -4.58 -15.44 12.89
C GLY A 280 -4.78 -13.96 13.18
N VAL A 281 -5.56 -13.31 12.32
CA VAL A 281 -5.91 -11.88 12.38
C VAL A 281 -4.67 -10.96 12.43
N PRO A 282 -4.08 -10.61 11.27
CA PRO A 282 -3.05 -9.59 11.22
C PRO A 282 -3.63 -8.24 11.66
N ILE A 283 -2.81 -7.46 12.34
CA ILE A 283 -3.10 -6.09 12.71
C ILE A 283 -2.21 -5.18 11.87
N TYR A 284 -2.85 -4.34 11.05
CA TYR A 284 -2.19 -3.33 10.26
C TYR A 284 -2.26 -1.98 10.97
N HIS A 285 -1.19 -1.19 10.88
CA HIS A 285 -1.10 0.17 11.41
C HIS A 285 -0.86 1.17 10.29
N SER A 286 -1.49 2.34 10.41
CA SER A 286 -1.29 3.48 9.52
C SER A 286 -1.48 4.79 10.28
N THR A 287 -0.90 5.87 9.78
CA THR A 287 -1.17 7.25 10.23
C THR A 287 -1.85 8.09 9.15
N ASP A 288 -2.09 7.54 7.96
CA ASP A 288 -2.53 8.29 6.78
C ASP A 288 -3.57 7.55 5.91
N LEU A 289 -4.04 6.36 6.33
CA LEU A 289 -4.98 5.48 5.63
C LEU A 289 -4.47 4.89 4.30
N VAL A 290 -3.26 5.24 3.85
CA VAL A 290 -2.69 4.77 2.58
C VAL A 290 -1.55 3.79 2.82
N ARG A 291 -0.59 4.14 3.67
CA ARG A 291 0.55 3.27 4.00
C ARG A 291 0.18 2.43 5.20
N TRP A 292 0.15 1.11 5.00
CA TRP A 292 -0.16 0.14 6.03
C TRP A 292 1.04 -0.77 6.31
N GLU A 293 1.36 -0.97 7.59
CA GLU A 293 2.38 -1.90 8.06
C GLU A 293 1.72 -2.98 8.92
N ASN A 294 2.03 -4.25 8.65
CA ASN A 294 1.61 -5.35 9.53
C ASN A 294 2.49 -5.35 10.79
N ILE A 295 1.92 -4.97 11.92
CA ILE A 295 2.63 -4.86 13.21
C ILE A 295 2.58 -6.15 14.03
N GLY A 296 1.85 -7.17 13.58
CA GLY A 296 1.73 -8.45 14.26
C GLY A 296 0.35 -9.07 14.09
N HIS A 297 0.06 -10.06 14.93
CA HIS A 297 -1.22 -10.80 14.88
C HIS A 297 -1.84 -10.90 16.26
N ALA A 298 -3.16 -10.77 16.34
CA ALA A 298 -3.86 -10.88 17.60
C ALA A 298 -3.94 -12.33 18.12
N LEU A 299 -3.97 -13.31 17.21
CA LEU A 299 -4.10 -14.73 17.51
C LEU A 299 -2.83 -15.49 17.12
N ASN A 300 -1.78 -15.33 17.90
CA ASN A 300 -0.45 -15.88 17.60
C ASN A 300 -0.01 -17.03 18.53
N ARG A 301 -0.89 -17.50 19.43
CA ARG A 301 -0.62 -18.64 20.31
C ARG A 301 -1.63 -19.78 20.15
N PRO A 302 -1.20 -21.04 20.33
CA PRO A 302 -2.11 -22.18 20.33
C PRO A 302 -3.21 -22.12 21.41
N SER A 303 -2.99 -21.39 22.52
CA SER A 303 -4.02 -21.15 23.55
C SER A 303 -5.15 -20.25 23.07
N GLN A 304 -4.88 -19.38 22.09
CA GLN A 304 -5.87 -18.48 21.48
C GLN A 304 -6.58 -19.14 20.30
N LEU A 305 -5.83 -19.83 19.44
CA LEU A 305 -6.34 -20.33 18.17
C LEU A 305 -5.81 -21.74 17.85
N ASN A 306 -6.72 -22.72 17.86
CA ASN A 306 -6.43 -24.11 17.51
C ASN A 306 -7.17 -24.50 16.22
N LEU A 307 -6.41 -24.67 15.14
CA LEU A 307 -6.92 -24.97 13.80
C LEU A 307 -6.65 -26.41 13.35
N ARG A 308 -6.36 -27.34 14.26
CA ARG A 308 -6.02 -28.71 13.87
C ARG A 308 -7.22 -29.41 13.23
N GLY A 309 -7.04 -29.89 12.00
CA GLY A 309 -8.11 -30.58 11.26
C GLY A 309 -9.15 -29.64 10.64
N THR A 310 -9.02 -28.32 10.79
CA THR A 310 -9.93 -27.32 10.22
C THR A 310 -10.02 -27.47 8.70
N ALA A 311 -11.24 -27.37 8.18
CA ALA A 311 -11.53 -27.42 6.75
C ALA A 311 -10.82 -26.28 5.98
N PRO A 312 -10.50 -26.46 4.68
CA PRO A 312 -10.02 -25.34 3.87
C PRO A 312 -11.10 -24.25 3.80
N SER A 313 -10.68 -23.00 3.86
CA SER A 313 -11.54 -21.82 4.06
C SER A 313 -12.35 -21.80 5.36
N GLY A 314 -12.14 -22.74 6.28
CA GLY A 314 -12.62 -22.69 7.66
C GLY A 314 -11.63 -21.95 8.56
N GLY A 315 -11.89 -21.85 9.86
CA GLY A 315 -11.02 -21.21 10.84
C GLY A 315 -11.59 -19.86 11.25
N ILE A 316 -10.74 -18.83 11.26
CA ILE A 316 -11.10 -17.47 11.70
C ILE A 316 -11.80 -16.68 10.59
N PHE A 317 -13.03 -16.22 10.86
CA PHE A 317 -13.87 -15.48 9.91
C PHE A 317 -13.68 -13.96 10.08
N ALA A 318 -14.71 -13.15 9.81
CA ALA A 318 -14.63 -11.70 9.91
C ALA A 318 -14.36 -11.25 11.37
N PRO A 319 -13.21 -10.59 11.63
CA PRO A 319 -12.93 -10.01 12.93
C PRO A 319 -13.55 -8.61 13.04
N THR A 320 -13.86 -8.20 14.27
CA THR A 320 -14.12 -6.79 14.56
C THR A 320 -13.15 -6.27 15.62
N LEU A 321 -12.47 -5.16 15.30
CA LEU A 321 -11.55 -4.45 16.18
C LEU A 321 -12.24 -3.22 16.77
N ARG A 322 -12.20 -3.06 18.09
CA ARG A 322 -12.77 -1.92 18.82
C ARG A 322 -11.79 -1.43 19.88
N HIS A 323 -11.88 -0.16 20.25
CA HIS A 323 -11.09 0.41 21.35
C HIS A 323 -12.00 1.19 22.29
N HIS A 324 -11.97 0.84 23.57
CA HIS A 324 -12.79 1.45 24.60
C HIS A 324 -12.00 1.52 25.91
N ASP A 325 -12.01 2.69 26.57
CA ASP A 325 -11.34 2.92 27.86
C ASP A 325 -9.87 2.45 27.93
N GLY A 326 -9.12 2.66 26.85
CA GLY A 326 -7.68 2.32 26.79
C GLY A 326 -7.39 0.84 26.52
N ILE A 327 -8.42 0.05 26.20
CA ILE A 327 -8.32 -1.38 25.89
C ILE A 327 -8.76 -1.60 24.44
N PHE A 328 -7.95 -2.36 23.71
CA PHE A 328 -8.30 -2.89 22.40
C PHE A 328 -9.02 -4.23 22.59
N TYR A 329 -10.14 -4.39 21.90
CA TYR A 329 -10.94 -5.60 21.85
C TYR A 329 -10.94 -6.10 20.41
N LEU A 330 -10.58 -7.37 20.21
CA LEU A 330 -10.78 -8.05 18.95
C LEU A 330 -11.76 -9.20 19.19
N ILE A 331 -12.93 -9.15 18.56
CA ILE A 331 -13.95 -10.20 18.60
C ILE A 331 -14.00 -10.93 17.27
N ASP A 332 -14.18 -12.25 17.31
CA ASP A 332 -14.13 -13.13 16.13
C ASP A 332 -14.93 -14.42 16.37
N THR A 333 -15.13 -15.21 15.32
CA THR A 333 -15.80 -16.51 15.33
C THR A 333 -14.96 -17.56 14.59
N VAL A 334 -14.75 -18.72 15.23
CA VAL A 334 -14.05 -19.86 14.61
C VAL A 334 -15.02 -20.92 14.08
N PHE A 335 -14.85 -21.26 12.79
CA PHE A 335 -15.53 -22.35 12.10
C PHE A 335 -14.58 -23.51 11.80
N ASP A 336 -14.68 -24.61 12.55
CA ASP A 336 -13.88 -25.81 12.24
C ASP A 336 -14.23 -26.43 10.88
N VAL A 337 -15.52 -26.37 10.52
CA VAL A 337 -16.12 -27.04 9.36
C VAL A 337 -17.16 -26.12 8.74
N ILE A 338 -17.14 -26.04 7.40
CA ILE A 338 -18.18 -25.42 6.58
C ILE A 338 -18.81 -26.59 5.81
N SER A 339 -20.07 -26.94 6.10
CA SER A 339 -20.77 -28.09 5.49
C SER A 339 -21.00 -27.91 3.99
N PRO A 340 -21.18 -28.99 3.18
CA PRO A 340 -20.41 -30.23 2.98
C PRO A 340 -18.97 -29.93 2.44
N PRO A 341 -18.05 -30.86 2.11
CA PRO A 341 -18.17 -32.31 1.98
C PRO A 341 -18.04 -33.09 3.30
N ASP A 342 -17.71 -32.42 4.41
CA ASP A 342 -17.43 -33.11 5.68
C ASP A 342 -18.69 -33.64 6.39
N ASN A 343 -19.90 -33.16 6.02
CA ASN A 343 -21.19 -33.59 6.60
C ASN A 343 -21.23 -33.58 8.15
N VAL A 344 -20.47 -32.69 8.79
CA VAL A 344 -20.48 -32.50 10.25
C VAL A 344 -21.00 -31.11 10.57
N THR A 345 -22.12 -31.02 11.29
CA THR A 345 -22.59 -29.76 11.86
C THR A 345 -21.84 -29.49 13.17
N ARG A 346 -20.93 -28.51 13.16
CA ARG A 346 -20.36 -27.93 14.37
C ARG A 346 -20.84 -26.49 14.48
N VAL A 347 -21.52 -26.16 15.58
CA VAL A 347 -21.88 -24.78 15.88
C VAL A 347 -20.60 -24.01 16.18
N PRO A 348 -20.33 -22.89 15.49
CA PRO A 348 -19.14 -22.09 15.70
C PRO A 348 -19.16 -21.42 17.08
N ARG A 349 -17.98 -20.97 17.54
CA ARG A 349 -17.85 -20.23 18.80
C ARG A 349 -17.29 -18.85 18.54
N SER A 350 -17.99 -17.84 19.05
CA SER A 350 -17.53 -16.47 19.11
C SER A 350 -16.76 -16.22 20.41
N PHE A 351 -15.75 -15.37 20.35
CA PHE A 351 -14.94 -14.96 21.49
C PHE A 351 -14.28 -13.63 21.20
N TYR A 352 -13.80 -12.96 22.24
CA TYR A 352 -12.89 -11.83 22.10
C TYR A 352 -11.58 -12.03 22.86
N VAL A 353 -10.54 -11.36 22.38
CA VAL A 353 -9.25 -11.17 23.05
C VAL A 353 -9.00 -9.68 23.26
N THR A 354 -8.19 -9.35 24.25
CA THR A 354 -7.93 -7.96 24.63
C THR A 354 -6.45 -7.65 24.72
N THR A 355 -6.08 -6.40 24.49
CA THR A 355 -4.75 -5.86 24.83
C THR A 355 -4.82 -4.39 25.23
N THR A 356 -3.82 -3.92 25.97
CA THR A 356 -3.57 -2.49 26.22
C THR A 356 -2.39 -1.94 25.41
N ASP A 357 -1.66 -2.81 24.70
CA ASP A 357 -0.54 -2.45 23.83
C ASP A 357 -0.64 -3.21 22.51
N ILE A 358 -1.33 -2.61 21.54
CA ILE A 358 -1.58 -3.22 20.23
C ILE A 358 -0.28 -3.44 19.40
N PHE A 359 0.83 -2.78 19.77
CA PHE A 359 2.12 -2.92 19.09
C PHE A 359 2.93 -4.13 19.57
N ASP A 360 2.59 -4.73 20.71
CA ASP A 360 3.15 -6.00 21.15
C ASP A 360 2.17 -7.14 20.85
N GLU A 361 2.43 -7.91 19.80
CA GLU A 361 1.60 -9.07 19.44
C GLU A 361 1.49 -10.13 20.56
N ASN A 362 2.39 -10.14 21.54
CA ASN A 362 2.34 -11.10 22.66
C ASN A 362 1.46 -10.63 23.83
N SER A 363 1.00 -9.37 23.79
CA SER A 363 0.21 -8.77 24.87
C SER A 363 -1.27 -9.16 24.85
N TRP A 364 -1.76 -9.69 23.71
CA TRP A 364 -3.14 -10.14 23.56
C TRP A 364 -3.49 -11.24 24.56
N SER A 365 -4.65 -11.15 25.20
CA SER A 365 -5.14 -12.14 26.16
C SER A 365 -5.45 -13.50 25.53
N ASP A 366 -5.67 -14.52 26.36
CA ASP A 366 -6.40 -15.71 25.92
C ASP A 366 -7.91 -15.37 25.71
N PRO A 367 -8.67 -16.20 24.96
CA PRO A 367 -10.05 -15.91 24.58
C PRO A 367 -11.02 -15.85 25.77
N THR A 368 -11.90 -14.86 25.75
CA THR A 368 -13.14 -14.86 26.54
C THR A 368 -14.30 -15.19 25.61
N TYR A 369 -14.99 -16.29 25.88
CA TYR A 369 -16.11 -16.76 25.05
C TYR A 369 -17.40 -16.04 25.42
N VAL A 370 -18.26 -15.84 24.41
CA VAL A 370 -19.59 -15.24 24.57
C VAL A 370 -20.68 -16.28 24.39
N ASP A 371 -21.84 -16.05 25.01
CA ASP A 371 -22.98 -16.98 24.93
C ASP A 371 -23.66 -16.99 23.56
N GLN A 372 -23.81 -15.82 22.93
CA GLN A 372 -24.46 -15.69 21.64
C GLN A 372 -23.53 -16.22 20.53
N TRP A 373 -24.03 -17.19 19.76
CA TRP A 373 -23.33 -17.72 18.60
C TRP A 373 -23.62 -16.90 17.34
N GLY A 374 -22.86 -17.15 16.29
CA GLY A 374 -23.02 -16.53 14.98
C GLY A 374 -21.68 -16.08 14.41
N PHE A 375 -21.64 -15.78 13.12
CA PHE A 375 -20.47 -15.16 12.48
C PHE A 375 -20.59 -13.64 12.48
N ASP A 376 -19.52 -12.98 12.04
CA ASP A 376 -19.39 -11.52 11.98
C ASP A 376 -19.79 -10.81 13.29
N PRO A 377 -19.15 -11.18 14.42
CA PRO A 377 -19.47 -10.56 15.69
C PRO A 377 -18.94 -9.10 15.76
N ASP A 378 -19.71 -8.19 16.37
CA ASP A 378 -19.26 -6.83 16.71
C ASP A 378 -19.61 -6.49 18.17
N LEU A 379 -18.76 -5.68 18.80
CA LEU A 379 -18.97 -5.08 20.12
C LEU A 379 -19.24 -3.58 19.98
N PHE A 380 -20.46 -3.17 20.31
CA PHE A 380 -20.83 -1.77 20.39
C PHE A 380 -20.88 -1.30 21.84
N PHE A 381 -20.01 -0.34 22.18
CA PHE A 381 -19.94 0.29 23.50
C PHE A 381 -20.76 1.59 23.48
N ASP A 382 -21.85 1.66 24.23
CA ASP A 382 -22.73 2.83 24.26
C ASP A 382 -22.42 3.77 25.45
N ASP A 383 -22.87 5.02 25.34
CA ASP A 383 -22.65 6.08 26.33
C ASP A 383 -23.35 5.81 27.67
N ASP A 384 -24.34 4.91 27.71
CA ASP A 384 -25.03 4.50 28.93
C ASP A 384 -24.27 3.41 29.72
N GLY A 385 -23.11 2.99 29.21
CA GLY A 385 -22.23 2.00 29.83
C GLY A 385 -22.59 0.56 29.46
N LYS A 386 -23.57 0.34 28.59
CA LYS A 386 -23.88 -1.00 28.08
C LYS A 386 -22.95 -1.39 26.94
N VAL A 387 -22.76 -2.70 26.83
CA VAL A 387 -22.05 -3.31 25.71
C VAL A 387 -23.01 -4.24 24.99
N TYR A 388 -23.19 -3.99 23.69
CA TYR A 388 -24.03 -4.78 22.82
C TYR A 388 -23.16 -5.66 21.93
N LEU A 389 -23.49 -6.94 21.88
CA LEU A 389 -22.92 -7.91 20.94
C LEU A 389 -23.90 -8.12 19.80
N THR A 390 -23.44 -7.87 18.57
CA THR A 390 -24.17 -8.28 17.37
C THR A 390 -23.54 -9.53 16.77
N THR A 391 -24.33 -10.44 16.19
CA THR A 391 -23.83 -11.59 15.42
C THR A 391 -24.80 -11.94 14.29
N THR A 392 -24.31 -12.68 13.30
CA THR A 392 -25.12 -13.19 12.17
C THR A 392 -25.37 -14.68 12.31
N PHE A 393 -26.64 -15.08 12.31
CA PHE A 393 -27.04 -16.48 12.23
C PHE A 393 -28.49 -16.64 11.77
N SER A 394 -28.85 -17.86 11.35
CA SER A 394 -30.23 -18.19 10.96
C SER A 394 -31.01 -18.72 12.16
N GLU A 395 -32.17 -18.13 12.46
CA GLU A 395 -33.11 -18.63 13.48
C GLU A 395 -33.84 -19.89 13.01
N PHE A 396 -34.06 -20.03 11.71
CA PHE A 396 -34.75 -21.15 11.08
C PHE A 396 -33.92 -21.71 9.93
N VAL A 397 -33.06 -22.69 10.26
CA VAL A 397 -32.16 -23.43 9.36
C VAL A 397 -32.85 -23.95 8.08
N GLU A 398 -34.18 -24.15 8.12
CA GLU A 398 -34.96 -24.70 7.01
C GLU A 398 -35.17 -23.75 5.82
N ASN A 399 -34.98 -22.42 6.00
CA ASN A 399 -35.26 -21.43 4.95
C ASN A 399 -34.01 -20.71 4.40
N GLY A 400 -32.84 -20.88 5.03
CA GLY A 400 -31.56 -20.31 4.56
C GLY A 400 -31.40 -18.78 4.73
N ASN A 401 -32.39 -18.08 5.26
CA ASN A 401 -32.29 -16.64 5.51
C ASN A 401 -31.42 -16.37 6.74
N PHE A 402 -30.31 -15.66 6.55
CA PHE A 402 -29.47 -15.14 7.64
C PHE A 402 -29.91 -13.74 8.02
N ALA A 403 -29.79 -13.43 9.31
CA ALA A 403 -30.15 -12.16 9.89
C ALA A 403 -29.15 -11.76 10.97
N ASN A 404 -29.10 -10.47 11.28
CA ASN A 404 -28.31 -9.97 12.40
C ASN A 404 -29.14 -10.02 13.69
N TRP A 405 -28.47 -10.39 14.78
CA TRP A 405 -29.03 -10.52 16.12
C TRP A 405 -28.24 -9.67 17.09
N ILE A 406 -28.90 -9.20 18.16
CA ILE A 406 -28.29 -8.37 19.19
C ILE A 406 -28.58 -8.91 20.60
N THR A 407 -27.59 -8.79 21.48
CA THR A 407 -27.75 -9.02 22.93
C THR A 407 -26.86 -8.06 23.72
N GLU A 408 -27.31 -7.61 24.90
CA GLU A 408 -26.46 -6.96 25.90
C GLU A 408 -25.57 -8.02 26.57
N ILE A 409 -24.28 -7.71 26.81
CA ILE A 409 -23.32 -8.61 27.47
C ILE A 409 -22.57 -7.95 28.62
N ASP A 410 -22.11 -8.74 29.59
CA ASP A 410 -21.06 -8.33 30.52
C ASP A 410 -19.70 -8.51 29.85
N ILE A 411 -19.07 -7.39 29.48
CA ILE A 411 -17.77 -7.40 28.80
C ILE A 411 -16.61 -7.97 29.62
N LYS A 412 -16.80 -8.26 30.93
CA LYS A 412 -15.76 -8.91 31.74
C LYS A 412 -15.84 -10.43 31.71
N THR A 413 -17.03 -10.98 31.51
CA THR A 413 -17.28 -12.43 31.56
C THR A 413 -17.64 -13.02 30.20
N GLY A 414 -18.19 -12.21 29.30
CA GLY A 414 -18.78 -12.65 28.04
C GLY A 414 -20.24 -13.13 28.18
N ASP A 415 -20.80 -13.10 29.39
CA ASP A 415 -22.16 -13.59 29.66
C ASP A 415 -23.21 -12.64 29.05
N SER A 416 -24.27 -13.20 28.48
CA SER A 416 -25.42 -12.41 28.03
C SER A 416 -26.23 -11.88 29.21
N LEU A 417 -26.50 -10.58 29.20
CA LEU A 417 -27.35 -9.87 30.17
C LEU A 417 -28.79 -9.73 29.68
N SER A 418 -29.05 -10.05 28.42
CA SER A 418 -30.37 -10.03 27.80
C SER A 418 -30.64 -11.27 26.95
N ASN A 419 -31.90 -11.48 26.56
CA ASN A 419 -32.22 -12.45 25.52
C ASN A 419 -31.75 -11.90 24.17
N SER A 420 -31.20 -12.78 23.31
CA SER A 420 -30.92 -12.45 21.91
C SER A 420 -32.20 -12.03 21.17
N ARG A 421 -32.11 -10.97 20.38
CA ARG A 421 -33.23 -10.39 19.61
C ARG A 421 -32.82 -10.21 18.17
N LEU A 422 -33.79 -10.38 17.27
CA LEU A 422 -33.61 -10.03 15.86
C LEU A 422 -33.32 -8.53 15.76
N LEU A 423 -32.13 -8.18 15.27
CA LEU A 423 -31.73 -6.81 15.04
C LEU A 423 -32.22 -6.33 13.68
N HIS A 424 -31.92 -7.11 12.63
CA HIS A 424 -32.21 -6.71 11.25
C HIS A 424 -32.21 -7.89 10.28
N THR A 425 -33.02 -7.75 9.22
CA THR A 425 -33.09 -8.66 8.08
C THR A 425 -32.94 -7.87 6.79
N THR A 426 -32.49 -8.53 5.73
CA THR A 426 -32.27 -7.87 4.44
C THR A 426 -33.49 -7.07 3.98
N THR A 427 -33.25 -5.84 3.53
CA THR A 427 -34.25 -5.05 2.81
C THR A 427 -33.98 -5.07 1.29
N VAL A 428 -33.00 -5.85 0.85
CA VAL A 428 -32.65 -5.99 -0.56
C VAL A 428 -33.78 -6.78 -1.24
N PRO A 429 -34.35 -6.26 -2.34
CA PRO A 429 -35.35 -6.99 -3.10
C PRO A 429 -34.80 -8.35 -3.59
N PRO A 430 -35.57 -9.46 -3.52
CA PRO A 430 -35.09 -10.79 -3.92
C PRO A 430 -34.59 -10.88 -5.36
N GLU A 431 -35.04 -9.99 -6.25
CA GLU A 431 -34.58 -9.88 -7.63
C GLU A 431 -33.18 -9.27 -7.76
N LEU A 432 -32.69 -8.56 -6.74
CA LEU A 432 -31.37 -7.92 -6.71
C LEU A 432 -30.34 -8.72 -5.90
N GLY A 433 -30.75 -9.76 -5.17
CA GLY A 433 -29.81 -10.57 -4.38
C GLY A 433 -30.46 -11.63 -3.50
N TYR A 434 -29.62 -12.54 -2.99
CA TYR A 434 -30.03 -13.57 -2.04
C TYR A 434 -30.31 -12.94 -0.66
N PRO A 435 -31.37 -13.37 0.07
CA PRO A 435 -31.72 -12.81 1.38
C PRO A 435 -30.78 -13.27 2.50
N LEU A 436 -29.57 -12.74 2.47
CA LEU A 436 -28.53 -12.90 3.48
C LEU A 436 -28.06 -11.51 3.88
N THR A 437 -28.22 -11.17 5.15
CA THR A 437 -27.59 -10.00 5.77
C THR A 437 -26.59 -10.47 6.81
N GLU A 438 -25.40 -9.87 6.79
CA GLU A 438 -24.25 -10.18 7.64
C GLU A 438 -23.47 -8.90 7.99
N GLY A 439 -22.33 -9.02 8.69
CA GLY A 439 -21.41 -7.90 8.95
C GLY A 439 -22.05 -6.65 9.57
N SER A 440 -22.83 -6.79 10.65
CA SER A 440 -23.53 -5.65 11.27
C SER A 440 -22.63 -4.84 12.20
N HIS A 441 -22.28 -3.61 11.79
CA HIS A 441 -21.52 -2.67 12.59
C HIS A 441 -22.39 -1.50 13.07
N LEU A 442 -22.34 -1.19 14.37
CA LEU A 442 -23.11 -0.12 14.99
C LEU A 442 -22.24 1.10 15.30
N TYR A 443 -22.79 2.29 15.04
CA TYR A 443 -22.15 3.57 15.30
C TYR A 443 -23.14 4.50 15.96
N LYS A 444 -22.64 5.45 16.75
CA LYS A 444 -23.42 6.56 17.26
C LYS A 444 -22.81 7.87 16.80
N VAL A 445 -23.53 8.59 15.94
CA VAL A 445 -23.07 9.85 15.35
C VAL A 445 -24.07 10.93 15.73
N ASN A 446 -23.61 11.94 16.47
CA ASN A 446 -24.44 13.07 16.93
C ASN A 446 -25.74 12.65 17.65
N GLY A 447 -25.71 11.54 18.40
CA GLY A 447 -26.86 11.02 19.14
C GLY A 447 -27.81 10.12 18.35
N THR A 448 -27.58 9.94 17.04
CA THR A 448 -28.31 8.99 16.20
C THR A 448 -27.49 7.71 16.02
N TYR A 449 -28.15 6.57 16.11
CA TYR A 449 -27.52 5.27 15.88
C TYR A 449 -27.55 4.95 14.39
N TYR A 450 -26.44 4.46 13.85
CA TYR A 450 -26.30 3.97 12.50
C TYR A 450 -25.88 2.51 12.52
N MET A 451 -26.35 1.75 11.55
CA MET A 451 -25.96 0.36 11.34
C MET A 451 -25.51 0.18 9.90
N VAL A 452 -24.30 -0.31 9.72
CA VAL A 452 -23.79 -0.77 8.42
C VAL A 452 -23.96 -2.28 8.35
N THR A 453 -24.45 -2.81 7.24
CA THR A 453 -24.54 -4.26 6.99
C THR A 453 -23.97 -4.64 5.64
N ALA A 454 -23.56 -5.89 5.51
CA ALA A 454 -23.33 -6.55 4.24
C ALA A 454 -24.55 -7.38 3.83
N ASP A 455 -24.87 -7.40 2.54
CA ASP A 455 -26.00 -8.16 2.02
C ASP A 455 -25.65 -8.94 0.76
N SER A 456 -26.43 -9.99 0.50
CA SER A 456 -26.43 -10.80 -0.74
C SER A 456 -25.20 -11.70 -0.95
N GLY A 457 -24.54 -12.10 0.13
CA GLY A 457 -23.37 -12.99 0.10
C GLY A 457 -22.10 -12.23 -0.32
N THR A 458 -21.01 -12.97 -0.56
CA THR A 458 -19.66 -12.39 -0.74
C THR A 458 -19.17 -12.43 -2.19
N GLU A 459 -19.99 -12.90 -3.14
CA GLU A 459 -19.66 -12.90 -4.57
C GLU A 459 -20.02 -11.57 -5.26
N ALA A 460 -20.17 -11.56 -6.59
CA ALA A 460 -20.35 -10.32 -7.36
C ALA A 460 -21.59 -9.50 -6.98
N ASN A 461 -22.61 -10.13 -6.38
CA ASN A 461 -23.82 -9.45 -5.89
C ASN A 461 -23.67 -8.81 -4.50
N HIS A 462 -22.52 -8.98 -3.87
CA HIS A 462 -22.22 -8.39 -2.56
C HIS A 462 -22.41 -6.88 -2.58
N LYS A 463 -22.98 -6.36 -1.50
CA LYS A 463 -23.28 -4.94 -1.32
C LYS A 463 -23.27 -4.55 0.14
N ALA A 464 -23.05 -3.26 0.41
CA ALA A 464 -23.20 -2.69 1.75
C ALA A 464 -24.42 -1.76 1.82
N ASN A 465 -25.12 -1.81 2.95
CA ASN A 465 -26.28 -0.97 3.24
C ASN A 465 -26.07 -0.22 4.56
N VAL A 466 -26.68 0.96 4.67
CA VAL A 466 -26.69 1.76 5.90
C VAL A 466 -28.13 1.98 6.35
N TYR A 467 -28.33 1.91 7.67
CA TYR A 467 -29.59 2.20 8.33
C TYR A 467 -29.34 3.15 9.50
N ARG A 468 -30.41 3.80 9.99
CA ARG A 468 -30.35 4.62 11.21
C ARG A 468 -31.55 4.40 12.13
N SER A 469 -31.37 4.69 13.42
CA SER A 469 -32.41 4.62 14.43
C SER A 469 -32.13 5.58 15.60
N ASP A 470 -33.16 5.85 16.40
CA ASP A 470 -33.05 6.53 17.69
C ASP A 470 -32.68 5.57 18.84
N SER A 471 -32.56 4.27 18.55
CA SER A 471 -32.24 3.20 19.50
C SER A 471 -31.24 2.23 18.88
N PRO A 472 -30.27 1.68 19.65
CA PRO A 472 -29.32 0.69 19.15
C PRO A 472 -29.99 -0.65 18.77
N GLU A 473 -31.24 -0.87 19.19
CA GLU A 473 -32.04 -2.06 18.88
C GLU A 473 -33.06 -1.83 17.75
N GLY A 474 -33.07 -0.64 17.14
CA GLY A 474 -34.03 -0.27 16.11
C GLY A 474 -35.39 0.24 16.67
N PRO A 475 -36.42 0.35 15.81
CA PRO A 475 -36.45 -0.07 14.40
C PRO A 475 -35.53 0.77 13.52
N TRP A 476 -35.03 0.15 12.45
CA TRP A 476 -34.04 0.73 11.54
C TRP A 476 -34.70 1.32 10.28
N ALA A 477 -34.44 2.59 10.01
CA ALA A 477 -34.82 3.24 8.76
C ALA A 477 -33.67 3.09 7.75
N GLY A 478 -33.96 2.71 6.50
CA GLY A 478 -32.95 2.55 5.45
C GLY A 478 -32.46 3.88 4.89
N ASN A 479 -31.17 3.97 4.60
CA ASN A 479 -30.59 5.08 3.85
C ASN A 479 -31.23 5.12 2.44
N PRO A 480 -31.75 6.27 1.98
CA PRO A 480 -32.29 6.43 0.62
C PRO A 480 -31.28 6.14 -0.49
N HIS A 481 -29.98 6.17 -0.18
CA HIS A 481 -28.88 5.83 -1.09
C HIS A 481 -28.48 4.36 -1.08
N ASN A 482 -29.18 3.49 -0.34
CA ASN A 482 -28.87 2.06 -0.34
C ASN A 482 -29.10 1.43 -1.73
N PRO A 483 -28.22 0.50 -2.15
CA PRO A 483 -26.96 0.12 -1.50
C PRO A 483 -25.88 1.20 -1.64
N VAL A 484 -25.17 1.50 -0.54
CA VAL A 484 -24.09 2.51 -0.55
C VAL A 484 -22.81 2.01 -1.24
N LEU A 485 -22.65 0.69 -1.35
CA LEU A 485 -21.60 0.05 -2.16
C LEU A 485 -22.24 -1.09 -2.95
N TRP A 486 -22.18 -1.04 -4.28
CA TRP A 486 -22.60 -2.14 -5.14
C TRP A 486 -22.02 -2.01 -6.57
N ASN A 487 -20.77 -2.41 -6.75
CA ASN A 487 -20.20 -2.50 -8.11
C ASN A 487 -20.83 -3.62 -8.96
N GLY A 488 -21.48 -4.60 -8.32
CA GLY A 488 -22.11 -5.74 -8.98
C GLY A 488 -23.25 -5.39 -9.95
N GLU A 489 -23.74 -4.15 -9.92
CA GLU A 489 -24.68 -3.64 -10.91
C GLU A 489 -24.09 -3.65 -12.33
N ASP A 490 -22.78 -3.37 -12.45
CA ASP A 490 -22.03 -3.45 -13.70
C ASP A 490 -20.87 -4.46 -13.60
N MET A 491 -21.17 -5.68 -14.05
CA MET A 491 -20.22 -6.79 -14.12
C MET A 491 -19.01 -6.57 -15.04
N SER A 492 -18.97 -5.46 -15.80
CA SER A 492 -17.81 -5.09 -16.63
C SER A 492 -16.71 -4.35 -15.86
N LEU A 493 -17.00 -3.91 -14.63
CA LEU A 493 -16.04 -3.18 -13.80
C LEU A 493 -14.87 -4.06 -13.34
N PRO A 494 -13.66 -3.49 -13.19
CA PRO A 494 -12.46 -4.22 -12.75
C PRO A 494 -12.46 -4.56 -11.26
N VAL A 495 -13.32 -3.89 -10.48
CA VAL A 495 -13.53 -4.12 -9.05
C VAL A 495 -14.97 -4.59 -8.87
N LEU A 496 -15.17 -5.77 -8.28
CA LEU A 496 -16.48 -6.36 -8.00
C LEU A 496 -16.56 -6.86 -6.55
N ALA A 497 -17.73 -7.37 -6.15
CA ALA A 497 -17.97 -7.93 -4.82
C ALA A 497 -17.69 -6.93 -3.67
N THR A 498 -18.00 -5.65 -3.89
CA THR A 498 -17.82 -4.57 -2.91
C THR A 498 -18.83 -4.68 -1.76
N GLY A 499 -18.37 -4.88 -0.53
CA GLY A 499 -19.26 -4.98 0.63
C GLY A 499 -18.49 -5.17 1.94
N HIS A 500 -19.18 -5.53 3.02
CA HIS A 500 -18.59 -5.76 4.35
C HIS A 500 -17.73 -4.58 4.81
N ALA A 501 -18.38 -3.42 4.97
CA ALA A 501 -17.73 -2.14 5.18
C ALA A 501 -17.69 -1.72 6.66
N ASP A 502 -16.58 -1.16 7.12
CA ASP A 502 -16.39 -0.54 8.44
C ASP A 502 -16.00 0.95 8.24
N LEU A 503 -16.44 1.83 9.13
CA LEU A 503 -16.31 3.28 8.98
C LEU A 503 -15.32 3.87 9.99
N VAL A 504 -14.60 4.90 9.56
CA VAL A 504 -13.73 5.67 10.45
C VAL A 504 -13.75 7.16 10.11
N GLU A 505 -13.75 7.99 11.14
CA GLU A 505 -13.50 9.43 11.02
C GLU A 505 -12.01 9.71 11.24
N ASP A 506 -11.38 10.51 10.38
CA ASP A 506 -9.98 10.91 10.54
C ASP A 506 -9.77 12.07 11.54
N VAL A 507 -8.53 12.54 11.68
CA VAL A 507 -8.18 13.62 12.62
C VAL A 507 -8.69 15.01 12.19
N GLU A 508 -9.08 15.17 10.93
CA GLU A 508 -9.63 16.40 10.35
C GLU A 508 -11.16 16.39 10.33
N GLY A 509 -11.78 15.27 10.70
CA GLY A 509 -13.23 15.07 10.71
C GLY A 509 -13.78 14.56 9.37
N ASN A 510 -12.92 14.14 8.43
CA ASN A 510 -13.40 13.50 7.21
C ASN A 510 -13.72 12.03 7.49
N TRP A 511 -14.78 11.54 6.85
CA TRP A 511 -15.21 10.15 7.00
C TRP A 511 -14.70 9.27 5.87
N TRP A 512 -14.38 8.04 6.21
CA TRP A 512 -13.84 7.03 5.32
C TRP A 512 -14.51 5.70 5.56
N ALA A 513 -14.66 4.92 4.48
CA ALA A 513 -15.11 3.54 4.55
C ALA A 513 -13.99 2.63 4.07
N VAL A 514 -13.68 1.60 4.88
CA VAL A 514 -12.90 0.45 4.42
C VAL A 514 -13.86 -0.69 4.15
N PHE A 515 -13.56 -1.50 3.15
CA PHE A 515 -14.45 -2.58 2.73
C PHE A 515 -13.67 -3.61 1.93
N LEU A 516 -14.21 -4.82 1.84
CA LEU A 516 -13.63 -5.83 0.97
C LEU A 516 -14.14 -5.63 -0.47
N ALA A 517 -13.29 -5.94 -1.43
CA ALA A 517 -13.69 -6.15 -2.81
C ALA A 517 -12.73 -7.12 -3.50
N THR A 518 -13.03 -7.44 -4.74
CA THR A 518 -12.22 -8.36 -5.56
C THR A 518 -11.82 -7.67 -6.85
N ARG A 519 -10.65 -8.05 -7.40
CA ARG A 519 -10.24 -7.68 -8.75
C ARG A 519 -10.34 -8.89 -9.68
N PRO A 520 -11.53 -9.25 -10.19
CA PRO A 520 -11.65 -10.33 -11.14
C PRO A 520 -10.95 -9.91 -12.45
N GLN A 521 -10.04 -10.74 -12.96
CA GLN A 521 -9.27 -10.41 -14.17
C GLN A 521 -10.12 -10.52 -15.46
N ASN A 522 -11.38 -10.08 -15.48
CA ASN A 522 -12.29 -10.17 -16.63
C ASN A 522 -11.87 -9.24 -17.80
N PRO A 523 -12.10 -9.62 -19.08
CA PRO A 523 -12.36 -10.98 -19.59
C PRO A 523 -11.08 -11.81 -19.76
N ARG A 524 -9.92 -11.32 -19.28
CA ARG A 524 -8.59 -11.93 -19.47
C ARG A 524 -8.47 -13.29 -18.75
N ASN A 525 -9.17 -13.45 -17.63
CA ASN A 525 -9.46 -14.71 -16.97
C ASN A 525 -10.85 -15.21 -17.42
N SER A 526 -10.90 -16.41 -17.97
CA SER A 526 -12.12 -17.04 -18.48
C SER A 526 -13.15 -17.46 -17.42
N THR A 527 -12.80 -17.47 -16.12
CA THR A 527 -13.73 -17.80 -15.04
C THR A 527 -14.31 -16.61 -14.30
N GLY A 528 -13.69 -15.43 -14.43
CA GLY A 528 -14.05 -14.26 -13.62
C GLY A 528 -13.84 -14.42 -12.12
N LEU A 529 -13.14 -15.47 -11.67
CA LEU A 529 -12.84 -15.71 -10.27
C LEU A 529 -11.55 -14.98 -9.84
N PRO A 530 -11.54 -14.30 -8.69
CA PRO A 530 -10.41 -13.48 -8.26
C PRO A 530 -9.31 -14.32 -7.60
N GLN A 531 -8.23 -14.58 -8.32
CA GLN A 531 -7.11 -15.40 -7.85
C GLN A 531 -6.46 -14.88 -6.55
N LEU A 532 -6.43 -13.55 -6.35
CA LEU A 532 -5.87 -12.92 -5.15
C LEU A 532 -6.79 -13.04 -3.93
N GLY A 533 -8.00 -13.55 -4.09
CA GLY A 533 -9.05 -13.50 -3.09
C GLY A 533 -9.67 -12.11 -2.95
N ARG A 534 -10.30 -11.87 -1.80
CA ARG A 534 -10.85 -10.57 -1.39
C ARG A 534 -9.73 -9.72 -0.79
N GLU A 535 -9.64 -8.47 -1.22
CA GLU A 535 -8.62 -7.48 -0.84
C GLU A 535 -9.30 -6.29 -0.13
N THR A 536 -8.54 -5.45 0.56
CA THR A 536 -9.12 -4.30 1.30
C THR A 536 -9.02 -3.00 0.50
N PHE A 537 -10.16 -2.31 0.37
CA PHE A 537 -10.33 -1.06 -0.36
C PHE A 537 -10.73 0.08 0.58
N LEU A 538 -10.55 1.32 0.11
CA LEU A 538 -10.91 2.55 0.83
C LEU A 538 -11.67 3.50 -0.11
N CYS A 539 -12.69 4.17 0.41
CA CYS A 539 -13.33 5.29 -0.28
C CYS A 539 -13.73 6.42 0.70
N PRO A 540 -13.81 7.67 0.23
CA PRO A 540 -14.31 8.77 1.05
C PRO A 540 -15.82 8.63 1.31
N VAL A 541 -16.26 9.05 2.49
CA VAL A 541 -17.66 9.13 2.88
C VAL A 541 -18.00 10.59 3.18
N THR A 542 -19.08 11.07 2.57
CA THR A 542 -19.64 12.40 2.84
C THR A 542 -21.01 12.24 3.49
N TRP A 543 -21.51 13.27 4.16
CA TRP A 543 -22.83 13.26 4.78
C TRP A 543 -23.73 14.28 4.09
N ASP A 544 -24.95 13.88 3.74
CA ASP A 544 -25.93 14.79 3.16
C ASP A 544 -26.61 15.69 4.20
N ASP A 545 -27.44 16.62 3.73
CA ASP A 545 -28.16 17.58 4.58
C ASP A 545 -29.15 16.90 5.55
N ASP A 546 -29.59 15.67 5.24
CA ASP A 546 -30.51 14.88 6.05
C ASP A 546 -29.78 13.94 7.03
N GLY A 547 -28.43 13.96 7.05
CA GLY A 547 -27.60 13.16 7.92
C GLY A 547 -27.43 11.71 7.45
N TRP A 548 -27.45 11.44 6.15
CA TRP A 548 -27.12 10.13 5.58
C TRP A 548 -25.70 10.10 5.01
N PRO A 549 -24.93 9.03 5.27
CA PRO A 549 -23.63 8.87 4.64
C PRO A 549 -23.78 8.47 3.18
N ILE A 550 -22.97 9.08 2.32
CA ILE A 550 -22.84 8.83 0.89
C ILE A 550 -21.41 8.37 0.65
N PHE A 551 -21.26 7.15 0.17
CA PHE A 551 -19.97 6.53 -0.09
C PHE A 551 -19.54 6.89 -1.51
N ASN A 552 -18.28 7.31 -1.68
CA ASN A 552 -17.68 7.61 -2.97
C ASN A 552 -18.54 8.50 -3.90
N ASN A 553 -19.33 9.43 -3.34
CA ASN A 553 -20.28 10.26 -4.08
C ASN A 553 -21.31 9.47 -4.93
N ASN A 554 -21.70 8.26 -4.53
CA ASN A 554 -22.55 7.32 -5.28
C ASN A 554 -21.94 6.86 -6.63
N GLU A 555 -20.63 6.99 -6.81
CA GLU A 555 -19.92 6.46 -7.98
C GLU A 555 -19.36 5.06 -7.69
N PRO A 556 -19.27 4.18 -8.70
CA PRO A 556 -18.63 2.88 -8.53
C PRO A 556 -17.19 2.98 -8.02
N ILE A 557 -16.77 1.98 -7.25
CA ILE A 557 -15.40 1.89 -6.75
C ILE A 557 -14.46 1.53 -7.91
N ALA A 558 -13.34 2.23 -8.01
CA ALA A 558 -12.29 1.97 -9.00
C ALA A 558 -10.95 1.67 -8.32
N GLU A 559 -10.00 1.11 -9.08
CA GLU A 559 -8.61 0.93 -8.62
C GLU A 559 -7.87 2.27 -8.46
N TYR A 560 -8.29 3.33 -9.17
CA TYR A 560 -7.65 4.64 -9.07
C TYR A 560 -8.69 5.74 -8.82
N SER A 561 -8.47 6.53 -7.77
CA SER A 561 -9.33 7.63 -7.36
C SER A 561 -8.56 8.96 -7.40
N PRO A 562 -8.65 9.71 -8.53
CA PRO A 562 -7.94 10.98 -8.67
C PRO A 562 -8.36 12.00 -7.61
N GLY A 563 -7.38 12.66 -6.98
CA GLY A 563 -7.64 13.74 -6.02
C GLY A 563 -8.11 13.27 -4.65
N VAL A 564 -8.18 11.95 -4.41
CA VAL A 564 -8.40 11.35 -3.09
C VAL A 564 -7.03 10.92 -2.57
N LEU A 565 -6.60 11.42 -1.40
CA LEU A 565 -5.31 11.09 -0.79
C LEU A 565 -4.13 11.12 -1.79
N TYR A 566 -3.25 10.11 -1.77
CA TYR A 566 -2.08 10.05 -2.65
C TYR A 566 -1.78 8.64 -3.17
N ASP A 567 -1.01 8.57 -4.26
CA ASP A 567 -0.53 7.31 -4.85
C ASP A 567 0.71 6.80 -4.09
N LEU A 568 0.62 5.61 -3.51
CA LEU A 568 1.74 4.95 -2.87
C LEU A 568 2.54 4.13 -3.89
N GLU A 569 3.80 4.53 -4.08
CA GLU A 569 4.71 3.81 -4.99
C GLU A 569 4.84 2.34 -4.61
N ARG A 570 4.50 1.45 -5.55
CA ARG A 570 4.58 0.00 -5.36
C ARG A 570 6.04 -0.46 -5.35
N GLN A 571 6.39 -1.26 -4.35
CA GLN A 571 7.69 -1.90 -4.25
C GLN A 571 7.92 -2.86 -5.43
N GLN A 572 8.91 -2.56 -6.26
CA GLN A 572 9.21 -3.37 -7.46
C GLN A 572 9.82 -4.72 -7.13
N VAL A 573 10.70 -4.77 -6.12
CA VAL A 573 11.32 -6.00 -5.64
C VAL A 573 11.20 -6.03 -4.12
N TRP A 574 10.54 -7.06 -3.62
CA TRP A 574 10.54 -7.41 -2.20
C TRP A 574 11.35 -8.69 -2.01
N ARG A 575 12.21 -8.72 -0.99
CA ARG A 575 13.13 -9.83 -0.72
C ARG A 575 13.37 -9.94 0.78
N ASP A 576 13.31 -11.17 1.28
CA ASP A 576 13.73 -11.54 2.62
C ASP A 576 14.84 -12.60 2.52
N ASP A 577 16.02 -12.28 3.08
CA ASP A 577 17.20 -13.15 3.18
C ASP A 577 17.26 -13.86 4.54
N PHE A 578 16.22 -13.76 5.37
CA PHE A 578 16.10 -14.39 6.69
C PHE A 578 17.17 -13.97 7.70
N ASP A 579 17.73 -12.77 7.55
CA ASP A 579 18.68 -12.21 8.50
C ASP A 579 17.95 -11.80 9.79
N GLY A 580 18.31 -12.42 10.91
CA GLY A 580 17.64 -12.18 12.20
C GLY A 580 16.31 -12.92 12.40
N GLY A 581 15.95 -13.89 11.54
CA GLY A 581 14.73 -14.70 11.66
C GLY A 581 13.57 -14.21 10.79
N LEU A 582 12.33 -14.42 11.24
CA LEU A 582 11.13 -13.90 10.56
C LEU A 582 10.77 -12.52 11.14
N VAL A 583 11.46 -11.48 10.68
CA VAL A 583 11.20 -10.10 11.10
C VAL A 583 9.90 -9.58 10.48
N ASP A 584 9.66 -9.88 9.20
CA ASP A 584 8.38 -9.57 8.53
C ASP A 584 7.25 -10.41 9.15
N LYS A 585 6.18 -9.73 9.59
CA LYS A 585 5.01 -10.33 10.22
C LYS A 585 4.00 -10.92 9.23
N SER A 586 4.27 -10.83 7.94
CA SER A 586 3.37 -11.28 6.86
C SER A 586 3.64 -12.73 6.41
N TYR A 587 4.23 -13.53 7.30
CA TYR A 587 4.42 -14.97 7.12
C TYR A 587 3.35 -15.77 7.85
N TYR A 588 2.88 -16.82 7.19
CA TYR A 588 1.80 -17.68 7.66
C TYR A 588 2.20 -19.15 7.59
N TYR A 589 1.50 -19.94 8.39
CA TYR A 589 1.48 -21.39 8.40
C TYR A 589 0.07 -21.85 8.03
N LEU A 590 -0.04 -23.06 7.52
CA LEU A 590 -1.33 -23.73 7.43
C LEU A 590 -1.64 -24.34 8.80
N ARG A 591 -2.72 -23.87 9.43
CA ARG A 591 -3.20 -24.26 10.76
C ARG A 591 -2.19 -23.98 11.88
N THR A 592 -2.59 -24.28 13.11
CA THR A 592 -1.82 -23.99 14.32
C THR A 592 -0.61 -24.94 14.44
N PRO A 593 0.63 -24.44 14.41
CA PRO A 593 1.82 -25.27 14.56
C PRO A 593 2.00 -25.73 16.02
N TYR A 594 2.21 -27.04 16.20
CA TYR A 594 2.50 -27.65 17.52
C TYR A 594 3.99 -27.94 17.74
N LYS A 595 4.78 -27.91 16.67
CA LYS A 595 6.21 -28.20 16.68
C LYS A 595 6.91 -27.27 15.72
N ASP A 596 7.96 -26.61 16.20
CA ASP A 596 8.73 -25.74 15.33
C ASP A 596 9.59 -26.54 14.34
N PHE A 597 9.41 -26.23 13.07
CA PHE A 597 10.17 -26.82 11.96
C PHE A 597 11.23 -25.85 11.41
N LYS A 598 11.29 -24.61 11.90
CA LYS A 598 12.24 -23.58 11.46
C LYS A 598 13.52 -23.63 12.28
N ASP A 599 14.63 -23.25 11.65
CA ASP A 599 15.94 -23.10 12.26
C ASP A 599 16.72 -22.02 11.51
N PHE A 600 17.03 -20.93 12.22
CA PHE A 600 17.83 -19.80 11.74
C PHE A 600 19.24 -19.78 12.34
N GLU A 601 19.49 -20.60 13.36
CA GLU A 601 20.72 -20.56 14.15
C GLU A 601 21.83 -21.37 13.49
N THR A 602 21.49 -22.52 12.89
CA THR A 602 22.54 -23.38 12.30
C THR A 602 23.20 -22.76 11.07
N SER A 603 22.45 -21.94 10.32
CA SER A 603 22.92 -21.29 9.09
C SER A 603 22.43 -19.83 9.07
N PRO A 604 23.09 -18.91 9.79
CA PRO A 604 22.66 -17.51 9.85
C PRO A 604 22.55 -16.85 8.47
N GLY A 605 21.51 -16.04 8.26
CA GLY A 605 21.17 -15.45 6.96
C GLY A 605 20.54 -16.43 5.98
N LYS A 606 19.94 -17.52 6.50
CA LYS A 606 19.17 -18.52 5.75
C LYS A 606 18.06 -19.08 6.64
N LEU A 607 17.06 -19.69 6.01
CA LEU A 607 16.06 -20.49 6.70
C LEU A 607 16.30 -21.97 6.44
N ARG A 608 16.58 -22.73 7.49
CA ARG A 608 16.52 -24.19 7.45
C ARG A 608 15.12 -24.67 7.85
N ILE A 609 14.51 -25.47 6.98
CA ILE A 609 13.23 -26.15 7.23
C ILE A 609 13.48 -27.64 7.50
N ARG A 610 13.12 -28.08 8.70
CA ARG A 610 13.06 -29.49 9.10
C ARG A 610 11.75 -30.09 8.59
N GLY A 611 11.80 -30.78 7.45
CA GLY A 611 10.62 -31.41 6.87
C GLY A 611 9.90 -32.33 7.85
N ASN A 612 8.57 -32.37 7.78
CA ASN A 612 7.75 -33.23 8.62
C ASN A 612 6.96 -34.25 7.78
N VAL A 613 6.08 -35.03 8.43
CA VAL A 613 5.33 -36.10 7.76
C VAL A 613 4.19 -35.57 6.88
N TYR A 614 3.85 -34.30 6.98
CA TYR A 614 2.69 -33.72 6.31
C TYR A 614 3.09 -33.07 4.99
N THR A 615 2.16 -33.10 4.05
CA THR A 615 2.22 -32.46 2.74
C THR A 615 1.27 -31.27 2.69
N LEU A 616 1.31 -30.46 1.64
CA LEU A 616 0.34 -29.37 1.42
C LEU A 616 -1.11 -29.88 1.21
N ASN A 617 -1.31 -31.20 1.08
CA ASN A 617 -2.61 -31.84 0.94
C ASN A 617 -3.29 -32.15 2.28
N ASP A 618 -2.52 -32.17 3.36
CA ASP A 618 -3.01 -32.69 4.63
C ASP A 618 -3.74 -31.57 5.40
N ARG A 619 -4.84 -31.94 6.08
CA ARG A 619 -5.54 -31.06 7.04
C ARG A 619 -4.78 -30.94 8.37
N GLU A 620 -3.49 -30.65 8.28
CA GLU A 620 -2.53 -30.51 9.38
C GLU A 620 -1.58 -29.35 9.08
N THR A 621 -0.51 -29.22 9.86
CA THR A 621 0.56 -28.23 9.72
C THR A 621 1.76 -28.85 8.98
N PRO A 622 1.83 -28.75 7.64
CA PRO A 622 3.06 -29.04 6.91
C PRO A 622 4.20 -28.11 7.34
N ALA A 623 5.44 -28.57 7.19
CA ALA A 623 6.61 -27.72 7.35
C ALA A 623 6.73 -26.78 6.15
N ALA A 624 5.87 -25.76 6.15
CA ALA A 624 5.70 -24.80 5.08
C ALA A 624 5.56 -23.38 5.64
N LEU A 625 6.16 -22.41 4.95
CA LEU A 625 6.07 -20.99 5.24
C LEU A 625 5.41 -20.30 4.05
N LEU A 626 4.31 -19.58 4.30
CA LEU A 626 3.44 -18.99 3.29
C LEU A 626 3.48 -17.47 3.36
N ARG A 627 3.31 -16.81 2.21
CA ARG A 627 3.10 -15.37 2.09
C ARG A 627 1.99 -15.12 1.08
N LYS A 628 1.10 -14.18 1.37
CA LYS A 628 0.01 -13.77 0.47
C LYS A 628 0.58 -13.30 -0.87
N GLN A 629 -0.04 -13.70 -1.98
CA GLN A 629 0.22 -13.09 -3.27
C GLN A 629 -0.51 -11.74 -3.33
N VAL A 630 0.24 -10.66 -3.58
CA VAL A 630 -0.29 -9.28 -3.53
C VAL A 630 -0.44 -8.62 -4.90
N ASP A 631 0.07 -9.24 -5.96
CA ASP A 631 -0.09 -8.73 -7.32
C ASP A 631 -0.39 -9.88 -8.30
N VAL A 632 -1.14 -9.53 -9.35
CA VAL A 632 -1.53 -10.44 -10.44
C VAL A 632 -0.33 -10.76 -11.33
N ASN A 633 0.59 -9.80 -11.50
CA ASN A 633 1.73 -9.92 -12.39
C ASN A 633 3.04 -9.83 -11.59
N THR A 634 3.49 -10.98 -11.08
CA THR A 634 4.68 -11.05 -10.23
C THR A 634 5.44 -12.35 -10.45
N THR A 635 6.75 -12.33 -10.24
CA THR A 635 7.60 -13.52 -10.19
C THR A 635 8.05 -13.77 -8.77
N PHE A 636 7.64 -14.90 -8.21
CA PHE A 636 8.19 -15.45 -6.98
C PHE A 636 9.45 -16.25 -7.26
N SER A 637 10.47 -16.11 -6.40
CA SER A 637 11.64 -16.99 -6.43
C SER A 637 12.21 -17.27 -5.04
N THR A 638 12.86 -18.42 -4.94
CA THR A 638 13.63 -18.86 -3.76
C THR A 638 14.82 -19.71 -4.23
N GLU A 639 15.83 -19.90 -3.39
CA GLU A 639 16.96 -20.80 -3.68
C GLU A 639 17.07 -21.88 -2.60
N VAL A 640 16.96 -23.14 -3.01
CA VAL A 640 17.31 -24.31 -2.21
C VAL A 640 18.81 -24.54 -2.35
N SER A 641 19.59 -24.06 -1.38
CA SER A 641 21.05 -24.15 -1.43
C SER A 641 21.58 -25.49 -0.94
N SER A 642 20.85 -26.16 -0.04
CA SER A 642 21.20 -27.47 0.48
C SER A 642 19.95 -28.31 0.74
N PHE A 643 19.87 -29.47 0.10
CA PHE A 643 18.88 -30.51 0.39
C PHE A 643 19.38 -31.83 -0.19
N SER A 644 19.38 -32.89 0.62
CA SER A 644 19.91 -34.22 0.26
C SER A 644 18.84 -35.29 0.48
N PRO A 645 17.85 -35.42 -0.42
CA PRO A 645 16.82 -36.43 -0.27
C PRO A 645 17.41 -37.83 -0.54
N GLU A 646 17.05 -38.80 0.30
CA GLU A 646 17.54 -40.18 0.27
C GLU A 646 16.53 -41.16 -0.33
N ASN A 647 15.27 -40.75 -0.46
CA ASN A 647 14.21 -41.55 -1.05
C ASN A 647 13.11 -40.66 -1.61
N TRP A 648 12.27 -41.23 -2.48
CA TRP A 648 11.24 -40.53 -3.25
C TRP A 648 10.19 -39.77 -2.42
N ARG A 649 10.10 -39.99 -1.11
CA ARG A 649 9.14 -39.28 -0.25
C ARG A 649 9.65 -37.92 0.20
N GLN A 650 10.96 -37.68 0.08
CA GLN A 650 11.61 -36.47 0.55
C GLN A 650 11.64 -35.44 -0.57
N GLU A 651 10.98 -34.31 -0.35
CA GLU A 651 10.95 -33.17 -1.26
C GLU A 651 11.07 -31.85 -0.49
N ALA A 652 11.65 -30.84 -1.14
CA ALA A 652 11.69 -29.48 -0.65
C ALA A 652 11.60 -28.50 -1.81
N GLY A 653 10.72 -27.52 -1.72
CA GLY A 653 10.39 -26.71 -2.88
C GLY A 653 9.56 -25.47 -2.59
N ALA A 654 8.98 -24.96 -3.67
CA ALA A 654 8.08 -23.82 -3.68
C ALA A 654 6.71 -24.22 -4.22
N SER A 655 5.67 -23.52 -3.79
CA SER A 655 4.30 -23.72 -4.25
C SER A 655 3.54 -22.41 -4.47
N VAL A 656 2.65 -22.40 -5.46
CA VAL A 656 1.49 -21.51 -5.46
C VAL A 656 0.33 -22.28 -4.84
N TYR A 657 -0.17 -21.79 -3.72
CA TYR A 657 -1.14 -22.47 -2.87
C TYR A 657 -2.42 -21.65 -2.76
N LEU A 658 -3.58 -22.24 -3.07
CA LEU A 658 -4.87 -21.69 -2.70
C LEU A 658 -5.49 -22.50 -1.55
N SER A 659 -5.54 -23.82 -1.71
CA SER A 659 -6.09 -24.73 -0.71
C SER A 659 -5.49 -26.13 -0.83
N ILE A 660 -5.87 -27.04 0.07
CA ILE A 660 -5.52 -28.46 -0.04
C ILE A 660 -6.01 -29.09 -1.36
N HIS A 661 -7.05 -28.51 -1.98
CA HIS A 661 -7.62 -28.97 -3.24
C HIS A 661 -6.83 -28.45 -4.44
N TYR A 662 -6.35 -27.20 -4.36
CA TYR A 662 -5.67 -26.53 -5.48
C TYR A 662 -4.39 -25.82 -5.04
N HIS A 663 -3.28 -26.41 -5.44
CA HIS A 663 -1.93 -25.87 -5.32
C HIS A 663 -1.04 -26.54 -6.39
N ASN A 664 0.02 -25.85 -6.79
CA ASN A 664 0.99 -26.35 -7.76
C ASN A 664 2.40 -26.15 -7.21
N GLU A 665 3.29 -27.10 -7.45
CA GLU A 665 4.58 -27.20 -6.77
C GLU A 665 5.72 -27.40 -7.75
N VAL A 666 6.87 -26.82 -7.43
CA VAL A 666 8.16 -27.12 -8.05
C VAL A 666 9.18 -27.34 -6.93
N ALA A 667 9.86 -28.48 -6.95
CA ALA A 667 10.65 -28.93 -5.81
C ALA A 667 11.91 -29.68 -6.25
N VAL A 668 12.91 -29.71 -5.36
CA VAL A 668 14.00 -30.67 -5.41
C VAL A 668 13.53 -31.94 -4.69
N ALA A 669 13.63 -33.09 -5.35
CA ALA A 669 13.20 -34.38 -4.81
C ALA A 669 14.17 -35.50 -5.20
N TYR A 670 13.99 -36.69 -4.64
CA TYR A 670 14.72 -37.88 -5.06
C TYR A 670 14.02 -38.58 -6.23
N SER A 671 14.77 -38.89 -7.29
CA SER A 671 14.28 -39.70 -8.41
C SER A 671 14.61 -41.17 -8.21
N ASN A 672 13.58 -42.03 -8.16
CA ASN A 672 13.78 -43.48 -8.13
C ASN A 672 14.39 -44.02 -9.44
N ALA A 673 14.28 -43.29 -10.54
CA ALA A 673 14.81 -43.73 -11.83
C ALA A 673 16.33 -43.60 -11.89
N THR A 674 16.89 -42.53 -11.31
CA THR A 674 18.33 -42.22 -11.37
C THR A 674 19.04 -42.43 -10.03
N GLY A 675 18.30 -42.59 -8.93
CA GLY A 675 18.84 -42.70 -7.58
C GLY A 675 19.52 -41.42 -7.08
N SER A 676 19.16 -40.27 -7.67
CA SER A 676 19.79 -38.96 -7.44
C SER A 676 18.75 -37.86 -7.28
N ARG A 677 19.20 -36.64 -6.95
CA ARG A 677 18.35 -35.44 -6.93
C ARG A 677 17.81 -35.12 -8.33
N ALA A 678 16.54 -34.79 -8.39
CA ALA A 678 15.84 -34.32 -9.60
C ALA A 678 14.89 -33.16 -9.26
N ILE A 679 14.37 -32.49 -10.30
CA ILE A 679 13.30 -31.51 -10.13
C ILE A 679 11.96 -32.20 -10.26
N LEU A 680 11.12 -32.07 -9.25
CA LEU A 680 9.73 -32.47 -9.25
C LEU A 680 8.86 -31.27 -9.63
N VAL A 681 7.87 -31.49 -10.49
CA VAL A 681 6.79 -30.54 -10.74
C VAL A 681 5.46 -31.26 -10.55
N ARG A 682 4.60 -30.68 -9.71
CA ARG A 682 3.24 -31.18 -9.44
C ARG A 682 2.23 -30.12 -9.82
N THR A 683 1.32 -30.44 -10.73
CA THR A 683 0.24 -29.54 -11.13
C THR A 683 -1.13 -30.16 -10.90
N ARG A 684 -2.10 -29.34 -10.54
CA ARG A 684 -3.51 -29.72 -10.39
C ARG A 684 -4.35 -29.01 -11.43
N THR A 685 -5.02 -29.79 -12.28
CA THR A 685 -5.80 -29.26 -13.41
C THR A 685 -7.12 -30.01 -13.58
N GLY A 686 -8.12 -29.32 -14.13
CA GLY A 686 -9.45 -29.88 -14.33
C GLY A 686 -10.36 -29.76 -13.10
N ALA A 687 -11.65 -30.01 -13.30
CA ALA A 687 -12.66 -29.89 -12.25
C ALA A 687 -12.38 -30.79 -11.04
N ASP A 688 -11.87 -31.99 -11.28
CA ASP A 688 -11.56 -32.98 -10.23
C ASP A 688 -10.20 -32.76 -9.54
N ALA A 689 -9.54 -31.62 -9.79
CA ALA A 689 -8.21 -31.29 -9.25
C ALA A 689 -7.14 -32.37 -9.52
N THR A 690 -7.18 -32.98 -10.72
CA THR A 690 -6.30 -34.10 -11.11
C THR A 690 -4.83 -33.73 -10.96
N ILE A 691 -4.09 -34.56 -10.21
CA ILE A 691 -2.66 -34.37 -9.94
C ILE A 691 -1.83 -34.97 -11.08
N ASN A 692 -1.00 -34.14 -11.71
CA ASN A 692 0.05 -34.56 -12.64
C ASN A 692 1.41 -34.32 -12.00
N THR A 693 2.24 -35.36 -11.88
CA THR A 693 3.60 -35.28 -11.33
C THR A 693 4.62 -35.63 -12.41
N THR A 694 5.61 -34.75 -12.62
CA THR A 694 6.71 -34.96 -13.56
C THR A 694 8.05 -34.81 -12.84
N TYR A 695 9.00 -35.68 -13.17
CA TYR A 695 10.39 -35.56 -12.73
C TYR A 695 11.25 -35.13 -13.92
N VAL A 696 12.14 -34.16 -13.67
CA VAL A 696 13.10 -33.66 -14.64
C VAL A 696 14.51 -33.93 -14.10
N GLU A 697 15.21 -34.81 -14.79
CA GLU A 697 16.62 -35.11 -14.52
C GLU A 697 17.49 -33.99 -15.08
N ASP A 698 18.40 -33.48 -14.24
CA ASP A 698 19.38 -32.45 -14.61
C ASP A 698 20.72 -32.77 -13.90
N GLU A 699 21.82 -32.71 -14.64
CA GLU A 699 23.13 -33.14 -14.14
C GLU A 699 23.63 -32.29 -12.96
N GLU A 700 23.34 -30.98 -12.94
CA GLU A 700 23.80 -30.09 -11.87
C GLU A 700 22.94 -30.26 -10.61
N VAL A 701 21.64 -30.50 -10.80
CA VAL A 701 20.73 -30.87 -9.70
C VAL A 701 21.16 -32.20 -9.08
N ALA A 702 21.46 -33.21 -9.91
CA ALA A 702 21.89 -34.54 -9.47
C ALA A 702 23.20 -34.52 -8.67
N LYS A 703 24.15 -33.63 -9.02
CA LYS A 703 25.41 -33.41 -8.30
C LYS A 703 25.25 -32.73 -6.93
N GLY A 704 24.04 -32.26 -6.61
CA GLY A 704 23.75 -31.63 -5.33
C GLY A 704 23.96 -30.11 -5.29
N GLY A 705 24.08 -29.45 -6.45
CA GLY A 705 24.24 -27.99 -6.51
C GLY A 705 23.01 -27.21 -6.02
N PRO A 706 23.15 -25.89 -5.74
CA PRO A 706 22.02 -25.02 -5.44
C PRO A 706 21.01 -24.94 -6.58
N VAL A 707 19.73 -24.85 -6.23
CA VAL A 707 18.62 -24.78 -7.19
C VAL A 707 17.75 -23.57 -6.87
N LYS A 708 17.63 -22.66 -7.84
CA LYS A 708 16.63 -21.58 -7.78
C LYS A 708 15.31 -22.06 -8.34
N LEU A 709 14.23 -21.82 -7.62
CA LEU A 709 12.87 -22.20 -7.98
C LEU A 709 12.07 -20.93 -8.29
N PHE A 710 11.23 -20.99 -9.31
CA PHE A 710 10.48 -19.84 -9.82
C PHE A 710 9.00 -20.18 -10.01
N ILE A 711 8.16 -19.23 -9.66
CA ILE A 711 6.73 -19.23 -10.00
C ILE A 711 6.40 -17.85 -10.59
N GLU A 712 6.11 -17.79 -11.88
CA GLU A 712 5.61 -16.56 -12.52
C GLU A 712 4.09 -16.58 -12.48
N ALA A 713 3.48 -15.57 -11.88
CA ALA A 713 2.05 -15.33 -11.86
C ALA A 713 1.68 -14.26 -12.91
N LYS A 714 0.60 -14.52 -13.66
CA LYS A 714 -0.05 -13.60 -14.57
C LYS A 714 -1.57 -13.67 -14.39
N ALA A 715 -2.30 -12.81 -15.09
CA ALA A 715 -3.76 -12.82 -15.08
C ALA A 715 -4.35 -14.13 -15.63
N GLU A 716 -3.68 -14.74 -16.61
CA GLU A 716 -4.16 -15.95 -17.29
C GLU A 716 -3.74 -17.25 -16.59
N GLY A 717 -2.72 -17.21 -15.73
CA GLY A 717 -2.20 -18.40 -15.06
C GLY A 717 -0.80 -18.26 -14.49
N TYR A 718 -0.23 -19.41 -14.16
CA TYR A 718 1.06 -19.55 -13.49
C TYR A 718 2.01 -20.40 -14.31
N ARG A 719 3.30 -20.05 -14.31
CA ARG A 719 4.39 -20.88 -14.84
C ARG A 719 5.32 -21.30 -13.73
N LEU A 720 5.67 -22.59 -13.70
CA LEU A 720 6.58 -23.16 -12.71
C LEU A 720 7.90 -23.53 -13.38
N GLY A 721 9.02 -23.18 -12.76
CA GLY A 721 10.33 -23.39 -13.36
C GLY A 721 11.46 -23.41 -12.33
N TYR A 722 12.67 -23.70 -12.82
CA TYR A 722 13.88 -23.70 -12.00
C TYR A 722 15.09 -23.22 -12.80
N SER A 723 16.18 -22.90 -12.11
CA SER A 723 17.50 -22.72 -12.73
C SER A 723 18.60 -23.23 -11.83
N THR A 724 19.70 -23.68 -12.43
CA THR A 724 20.96 -24.00 -11.75
C THR A 724 22.06 -23.00 -12.16
N GLY A 725 22.86 -22.53 -11.20
CA GLY A 725 23.88 -21.52 -11.42
C GLY A 725 23.32 -20.13 -11.79
N CYS A 726 23.98 -19.43 -12.72
CA CYS A 726 23.59 -18.08 -13.19
C CYS A 726 22.75 -18.10 -14.49
N LYS A 727 21.99 -19.17 -14.73
CA LYS A 727 21.19 -19.34 -15.96
C LYS A 727 19.79 -18.73 -15.82
N ALA A 728 19.15 -18.41 -16.95
CA ALA A 728 17.74 -18.04 -16.98
C ALA A 728 16.84 -19.22 -16.54
N PRO A 729 15.64 -18.95 -15.99
CA PRO A 729 14.70 -20.00 -15.60
C PRO A 729 14.30 -20.91 -16.77
N ARG A 730 14.33 -22.22 -16.54
CA ARG A 730 13.70 -23.23 -17.39
C ARG A 730 12.29 -23.48 -16.89
N TRP A 731 11.29 -23.06 -17.66
CA TRP A 731 9.88 -23.29 -17.38
C TRP A 731 9.49 -24.74 -17.71
N LEU A 732 8.83 -25.41 -16.77
CA LEU A 732 8.50 -26.84 -16.85
C LEU A 732 7.00 -27.11 -16.96
N ALA A 733 6.18 -26.24 -16.36
CA ALA A 733 4.73 -26.37 -16.41
C ALA A 733 4.05 -25.00 -16.48
N SER A 734 2.82 -25.01 -16.99
CA SER A 734 1.92 -23.87 -17.03
C SER A 734 0.54 -24.33 -16.56
N VAL A 735 -0.09 -23.55 -15.69
CA VAL A 735 -1.42 -23.83 -15.12
C VAL A 735 -2.29 -22.60 -15.28
N GLU A 736 -3.42 -22.72 -15.97
CA GLU A 736 -4.36 -21.61 -16.13
C GLU A 736 -5.01 -21.23 -14.78
N SER A 737 -5.25 -19.94 -14.53
CA SER A 737 -5.84 -19.46 -13.27
C SER A 737 -7.21 -20.09 -12.97
N ARG A 738 -7.97 -20.46 -14.02
CA ARG A 738 -9.27 -21.15 -13.87
C ARG A 738 -9.19 -22.45 -13.08
N TRP A 739 -8.04 -23.12 -13.06
CA TRP A 739 -7.87 -24.39 -12.36
C TRP A 739 -7.52 -24.21 -10.89
N LEU A 740 -7.06 -23.04 -10.46
CA LEU A 740 -6.71 -22.82 -9.06
C LEU A 740 -7.93 -22.66 -8.17
N GLN A 741 -9.07 -22.19 -8.70
CA GLN A 741 -10.30 -21.97 -7.95
C GLN A 741 -11.49 -22.67 -8.62
N SER A 742 -11.27 -23.85 -9.19
CA SER A 742 -12.36 -24.62 -9.79
C SER A 742 -13.36 -25.04 -8.70
N TYR A 743 -14.64 -25.10 -9.07
CA TYR A 743 -15.70 -25.50 -8.16
C TYR A 743 -15.48 -26.93 -7.65
N VAL A 744 -15.61 -27.11 -6.34
CA VAL A 744 -15.62 -28.42 -5.67
C VAL A 744 -16.90 -28.47 -4.85
N GLU A 745 -17.69 -29.52 -5.03
CA GLU A 745 -18.96 -29.68 -4.33
C GLU A 745 -18.76 -29.62 -2.81
N GLY A 746 -19.50 -28.71 -2.15
CA GLY A 746 -19.42 -28.45 -0.72
C GLY A 746 -18.35 -27.43 -0.31
N TRP A 747 -17.25 -27.27 -1.05
CA TRP A 747 -16.25 -26.28 -0.67
C TRP A 747 -16.58 -24.89 -1.23
N GLN A 748 -16.63 -23.90 -0.33
CA GLN A 748 -16.69 -22.48 -0.69
C GLN A 748 -15.31 -21.84 -0.43
N ASN A 749 -14.81 -21.07 -1.41
CA ASN A 749 -13.52 -20.42 -1.27
C ASN A 749 -13.67 -18.99 -0.72
N PHE A 750 -13.15 -18.76 0.47
CA PHE A 750 -13.06 -17.43 1.08
C PHE A 750 -11.63 -16.85 1.10
N VAL A 751 -10.65 -17.61 0.59
CA VAL A 751 -9.23 -17.30 0.67
C VAL A 751 -8.67 -16.87 -0.69
N GLY A 752 -7.41 -16.42 -0.72
CA GLY A 752 -6.67 -16.09 -1.95
C GLY A 752 -5.32 -16.80 -2.04
N THR A 753 -4.65 -16.68 -3.20
CA THR A 753 -3.40 -17.39 -3.44
C THR A 753 -2.25 -16.91 -2.55
N HIS A 754 -1.42 -17.87 -2.17
CA HIS A 754 -0.18 -17.67 -1.43
C HIS A 754 0.98 -18.28 -2.21
N PHE A 755 2.16 -17.69 -2.06
CA PHE A 755 3.40 -18.39 -2.34
C PHE A 755 3.88 -19.09 -1.08
N ALA A 756 4.42 -20.29 -1.24
CA ALA A 756 4.94 -21.07 -0.13
C ALA A 756 6.33 -21.61 -0.46
N ILE A 757 7.17 -21.74 0.57
CA ILE A 757 8.29 -22.68 0.57
C ILE A 757 7.98 -23.81 1.55
N TYR A 758 8.43 -25.03 1.26
CA TYR A 758 8.09 -26.18 2.08
C TYR A 758 9.14 -27.28 2.04
N SER A 759 9.12 -28.18 3.03
CA SER A 759 9.82 -29.45 3.01
C SER A 759 8.95 -30.56 3.59
N SER A 760 8.91 -31.72 2.94
CA SER A 760 8.07 -32.84 3.35
C SER A 760 8.80 -34.17 3.23
N GLY A 761 8.52 -35.07 4.17
CA GLY A 761 8.87 -36.49 4.09
C GLY A 761 7.71 -37.38 3.63
N THR A 762 6.62 -36.79 3.11
CA THR A 762 5.44 -37.46 2.52
C THR A 762 5.01 -38.70 3.34
N ARG A 763 4.48 -38.43 4.54
CA ARG A 763 3.99 -39.38 5.54
C ARG A 763 5.05 -40.18 6.31
N LEU A 764 6.34 -39.92 6.10
CA LEU A 764 7.41 -40.46 6.94
C LEU A 764 8.23 -39.35 7.60
N PRO A 765 8.77 -39.58 8.81
CA PRO A 765 9.74 -38.67 9.40
C PRO A 765 10.96 -38.53 8.47
N THR A 766 11.47 -37.31 8.32
CA THR A 766 12.70 -37.02 7.59
C THR A 766 13.73 -36.42 8.51
N LEU A 767 14.99 -36.85 8.36
CA LEU A 767 16.14 -36.24 9.04
C LEU A 767 16.80 -35.16 8.16
N ASN A 768 16.56 -35.22 6.86
CA ASN A 768 17.12 -34.28 5.90
C ASN A 768 16.34 -32.98 5.93
N SER A 769 17.03 -31.91 6.30
CA SER A 769 16.51 -30.55 6.29
C SER A 769 16.86 -29.86 4.97
N ALA A 770 16.03 -28.90 4.56
CA ALA A 770 16.28 -28.07 3.40
C ALA A 770 16.69 -26.66 3.84
N GLU A 771 17.72 -26.10 3.22
CA GLU A 771 18.15 -24.71 3.44
C GLU A 771 17.69 -23.83 2.29
N PHE A 772 17.01 -22.74 2.65
CA PHE A 772 16.52 -21.72 1.75
C PHE A 772 17.29 -20.42 1.99
N GLU A 773 17.89 -19.86 0.95
CA GLU A 773 18.67 -18.61 1.06
C GLU A 773 17.77 -17.38 1.22
N TYR A 774 16.64 -17.36 0.51
CA TYR A 774 15.76 -16.19 0.46
C TYR A 774 14.36 -16.54 -0.04
N ILE A 775 13.44 -15.61 0.15
CA ILE A 775 12.17 -15.50 -0.57
C ILE A 775 12.15 -14.13 -1.25
N GLN A 776 11.78 -14.08 -2.53
CA GLN A 776 11.70 -12.84 -3.30
C GLN A 776 10.44 -12.83 -4.16
N THR A 777 9.81 -11.67 -4.26
CA THR A 777 8.78 -11.36 -5.26
C THR A 777 9.20 -10.12 -6.04
N GLU A 778 9.11 -10.18 -7.36
CA GLU A 778 9.42 -9.09 -8.29
C GLU A 778 8.18 -8.79 -9.14
N LEU A 779 7.81 -7.53 -9.25
CA LEU A 779 6.74 -7.10 -10.16
C LEU A 779 7.27 -7.14 -11.61
N ASN A 780 6.48 -7.69 -12.54
CA ASN A 780 6.88 -7.92 -13.93
C ASN A 780 6.52 -6.79 -14.89
#